data_AF-A0A191ZET7-F1
#
_entry.id   AF-A0A191ZET7-F1
#
_cell.length_a   1.000
_cell.length_b   1.000
_cell.length_c   1.000
_cell.angle_alpha   90.00
_cell.angle_beta   90.00
_cell.angle_gamma   90.00
#
_symmetry.space_group_name_H-M   'P 1'
#
loop_
_entity.id
_entity.type
_entity.pdbx_description
1 polymer ?
#
loop_
_entity_poly.entity_id
_entity_poly.type
_entity_poly.pdbx_seq_one_letter_code
_entity_poly.pdbx_strand_id
1 'polypeptide(L)'
;MTRALLVTAVIFLTGCQGSGTSNSTGTIQIGSDSVEVRAGEARTVPVTLSGNNGGINRKITLSVADPTIAYVAPNSCVLSSGADPCTVTVFGKQAGSTVLLAEADGYARSQVATSVTPPTNPYGTISVTSATQSFYSGASIGYPFSITVQLTPATGTTSKKIPNDNPLTVLMNPVPGISYANGGVQQCALTTDAPTCTLSGTIDATLVTSKKSFTTTIQPTGSWVAGVNAPFGPQDNVTITWNGNPDQSPGTIHVASQNGSGQIYLGMKAPLFVYLKDDTLAQSAYWVTVTSQDPSALVFYAYPDGSNSPSSMQTMPSVTCALALDNTSPASYASSVTSCGYGLLPLKGTAAGLDASLSVAVTLVPPSQSNNQVGLLLAMPNFPKTVNLKLMDNSALTTGRTITFANDSTDTVAIGVNAGSANAYTAPNAVAPGVDPTNPARTKAGAQSYCGPTSNGKNACPIGSTCVQGGAGVAKGKTPYMCFWDKPAFANGTGILPPAGQPGASTTLFIPQWSGITTGPQQIQWSGNYYVQQCPGGNCPASIETPGTGPAYAANSLAEVTYQHNTVDYYDVSIINGANYGLAFGPTDPVSTAKNYACGTPGERVPPMGVSATLPNSSWAFAPTTASFPPGQTTAVSDSPSSYFAIVDPGTAPTPTPCTTQSICTSTTGSSGPVCGWNKSKVLSGQFTFAAAERVCGNFVSWATADQIWGWNGNQNTQYLNQAPFDFTTQNAISPPFNGQSSIAVSDLQLCINNSFSAYTDPAPTGQPAVMACGGTNWAGITTPAVTYTTQGPAWVKDVLPTITWLKQACPTCYTYPFDDMSSTFTCEKDLIQDGSNNQNYTIRISNTSDTFN
;
A
#
# COMPACT_ATOMS: atom_id res chain seq x y z
N MET A 1 -12.81 -30.37 36.30
CA MET A 1 -13.42 -30.09 37.62
C MET A 1 -14.72 -30.87 37.71
N THR A 2 -14.85 -31.63 38.80
CA THR A 2 -16.07 -32.20 39.42
C THR A 2 -16.94 -33.20 38.62
N ARG A 3 -16.88 -34.46 39.09
CA ARG A 3 -17.69 -35.64 38.75
C ARG A 3 -19.12 -35.57 39.31
N ALA A 4 -20.07 -36.23 38.64
CA ALA A 4 -21.13 -37.12 39.19
C ALA A 4 -22.01 -37.57 38.02
N LEU A 5 -21.92 -38.80 37.49
CA LEU A 5 -22.59 -40.04 37.94
C LEU A 5 -23.96 -39.84 38.62
N LEU A 6 -25.05 -40.03 37.88
CA LEU A 6 -26.36 -40.34 38.45
C LEU A 6 -26.97 -41.52 37.70
N VAL A 7 -27.05 -42.64 38.41
CA VAL A 7 -27.74 -43.89 38.06
C VAL A 7 -29.17 -43.75 38.56
N THR A 8 -30.15 -43.81 37.66
CA THR A 8 -31.57 -43.81 38.06
C THR A 8 -32.06 -45.26 38.11
N ALA A 9 -32.14 -45.78 39.34
CA ALA A 9 -32.72 -47.06 39.68
C ALA A 9 -34.25 -47.00 39.55
N VAL A 10 -34.83 -48.00 38.88
CA VAL A 10 -36.28 -48.23 38.86
C VAL A 10 -36.69 -49.00 40.10
N ILE A 11 -37.64 -48.42 40.83
CA ILE A 11 -38.20 -48.86 42.11
C ILE A 11 -39.10 -50.09 41.89
N PHE A 12 -38.83 -51.17 42.61
CA PHE A 12 -39.74 -52.29 42.80
C PHE A 12 -40.93 -51.87 43.68
N LEU A 13 -42.14 -52.02 43.16
CA LEU A 13 -43.37 -52.02 43.95
C LEU A 13 -43.73 -53.46 44.32
N THR A 14 -43.64 -53.78 45.60
CA THR A 14 -44.31 -54.92 46.23
C THR A 14 -45.79 -54.59 46.42
N GLY A 15 -46.68 -55.45 45.92
CA GLY A 15 -48.12 -55.41 46.16
C GLY A 15 -48.68 -56.83 46.20
N CYS A 16 -49.45 -57.11 47.24
CA CYS A 16 -49.83 -58.42 47.76
C CYS A 16 -50.51 -59.40 46.79
N GLN A 17 -50.19 -60.67 47.06
CA GLN A 17 -50.85 -61.89 46.61
C GLN A 17 -52.35 -61.90 46.95
N GLY A 18 -53.16 -62.23 45.94
CA GLY A 18 -54.50 -62.76 46.08
C GLY A 18 -54.50 -64.23 45.67
N SER A 19 -54.70 -65.08 46.65
CA SER A 19 -54.80 -66.54 46.68
C SER A 19 -55.41 -67.21 45.44
N GLY A 20 -54.60 -68.05 44.77
CA GLY A 20 -55.05 -69.09 43.87
C GLY A 20 -54.29 -70.38 44.18
N THR A 21 -54.92 -71.29 44.91
CA THR A 21 -54.39 -72.64 45.17
C THR A 21 -54.24 -73.40 43.85
N SER A 22 -53.01 -73.72 43.45
CA SER A 22 -52.76 -74.79 42.49
C SER A 22 -51.59 -75.66 42.98
N ASN A 23 -51.92 -76.92 43.24
CA ASN A 23 -50.95 -77.99 43.43
C ASN A 23 -49.92 -77.96 42.29
N SER A 24 -48.63 -77.91 42.63
CA SER A 24 -47.54 -77.96 41.66
C SER A 24 -47.59 -79.26 40.86
N THR A 25 -47.76 -79.17 39.54
CA THR A 25 -47.71 -80.34 38.64
C THR A 25 -46.58 -80.32 37.60
N GLY A 26 -45.65 -79.36 37.66
CA GLY A 26 -44.35 -79.41 36.96
C GLY A 26 -43.77 -78.03 36.61
N THR A 27 -42.55 -78.00 36.06
CA THR A 27 -41.77 -76.81 35.68
C THR A 27 -41.32 -76.88 34.21
N ILE A 28 -41.41 -75.75 33.50
CA ILE A 28 -40.75 -75.54 32.21
C ILE A 28 -39.36 -74.97 32.49
N GLN A 29 -38.32 -75.48 31.83
CA GLN A 29 -36.97 -74.93 31.95
C GLN A 29 -36.37 -74.67 30.57
N ILE A 30 -35.92 -73.45 30.36
CA ILE A 30 -35.08 -73.04 29.23
C ILE A 30 -33.63 -73.28 29.68
N GLY A 31 -32.87 -74.11 28.95
CA GLY A 31 -31.56 -74.62 29.37
C GLY A 31 -30.39 -73.62 29.28
N SER A 32 -30.66 -72.33 29.47
CA SER A 32 -29.68 -71.25 29.52
C SER A 32 -30.10 -70.20 30.55
N ASP A 33 -29.17 -69.71 31.37
CA ASP A 33 -29.44 -68.61 32.33
C ASP A 33 -29.64 -67.25 31.63
N SER A 34 -29.04 -67.10 30.43
CA SER A 34 -29.24 -65.98 29.51
C SER A 34 -29.05 -66.44 28.06
N VAL A 35 -29.72 -65.77 27.11
CA VAL A 35 -29.55 -65.97 25.67
C VAL A 35 -28.90 -64.73 25.07
N GLU A 36 -27.60 -64.81 24.85
CA GLU A 36 -26.87 -63.77 24.12
C GLU A 36 -26.78 -64.13 22.64
N VAL A 37 -27.22 -63.24 21.76
CA VAL A 37 -27.19 -63.40 20.30
C VAL A 37 -26.80 -62.07 19.64
N ARG A 38 -26.20 -62.06 18.45
CA ARG A 38 -25.91 -60.81 17.72
C ARG A 38 -27.06 -60.47 16.79
N ALA A 39 -27.27 -59.18 16.49
CA ALA A 39 -28.23 -58.78 15.47
C ALA A 39 -27.85 -59.40 14.10
N GLY A 40 -28.75 -60.19 13.51
CA GLY A 40 -28.52 -60.97 12.28
C GLY A 40 -28.04 -62.41 12.49
N GLU A 41 -27.71 -62.82 13.73
CA GLU A 41 -27.31 -64.19 14.07
C GLU A 41 -28.44 -64.96 14.79
N ALA A 42 -28.20 -66.25 15.01
CA ALA A 42 -29.14 -67.14 15.67
C ALA A 42 -28.44 -68.02 16.72
N ARG A 43 -29.10 -68.28 17.84
CA ARG A 43 -28.60 -69.15 18.92
C ARG A 43 -29.66 -70.18 19.28
N THR A 44 -29.22 -71.42 19.36
CA THR A 44 -30.07 -72.55 19.73
C THR A 44 -30.09 -72.76 21.23
N VAL A 45 -31.26 -73.02 21.80
CA VAL A 45 -31.52 -73.18 23.23
C VAL A 45 -32.44 -74.38 23.45
N PRO A 46 -32.12 -75.31 24.37
CA PRO A 46 -33.00 -76.43 24.69
C PRO A 46 -34.10 -76.00 25.67
N VAL A 47 -35.32 -76.53 25.48
CA VAL A 47 -36.47 -76.34 26.37
C VAL A 47 -36.91 -77.70 26.87
N THR A 48 -37.09 -77.83 28.19
CA THR A 48 -37.46 -79.08 28.87
C THR A 48 -38.69 -78.88 29.74
N LEU A 49 -39.37 -79.99 30.03
CA LEU A 49 -40.55 -80.05 30.89
C LEU A 49 -40.33 -81.13 31.96
N SER A 50 -40.48 -80.79 33.24
CA SER A 50 -40.35 -81.74 34.35
C SER A 50 -41.59 -81.69 35.26
N GLY A 51 -42.24 -82.83 35.50
CA GLY A 51 -43.43 -82.92 36.36
C GLY A 51 -43.88 -84.36 36.66
N ASN A 52 -44.81 -84.53 37.59
CA ASN A 52 -45.21 -85.85 38.11
C ASN A 52 -46.12 -86.67 37.16
N ASN A 53 -46.51 -86.11 36.01
CA ASN A 53 -47.34 -86.78 35.00
C ASN A 53 -46.49 -87.22 33.80
N GLY A 54 -45.68 -88.27 33.99
CA GLY A 54 -44.91 -88.89 32.90
C GLY A 54 -45.81 -89.34 31.76
N GLY A 55 -45.45 -88.98 30.51
CA GLY A 55 -46.11 -89.51 29.29
C GLY A 55 -47.24 -88.69 28.67
N ILE A 56 -47.60 -87.51 29.20
CA ILE A 56 -48.60 -86.61 28.54
C ILE A 56 -47.91 -85.53 27.73
N ASN A 57 -48.15 -85.50 26.42
CA ASN A 57 -47.66 -84.47 25.50
C ASN A 57 -48.34 -83.11 25.76
N ARG A 58 -47.54 -82.06 25.94
CA ARG A 58 -47.96 -80.68 26.18
C ARG A 58 -47.35 -79.75 25.15
N LYS A 59 -48.18 -78.88 24.57
CA LYS A 59 -47.72 -77.81 23.68
C LYS A 59 -47.14 -76.67 24.51
N ILE A 60 -45.84 -76.45 24.38
CA ILE A 60 -45.13 -75.27 24.88
C ILE A 60 -45.19 -74.19 23.81
N THR A 61 -45.70 -73.02 24.15
CA THR A 61 -45.67 -71.84 23.29
C THR A 61 -44.45 -70.99 23.64
N LEU A 62 -43.71 -70.58 22.61
CA LEU A 62 -42.48 -69.81 22.73
C LEU A 62 -42.65 -68.46 22.07
N SER A 63 -42.35 -67.40 22.81
CA SER A 63 -42.41 -66.03 22.31
C SER A 63 -41.25 -65.21 22.84
N VAL A 64 -41.01 -64.07 22.20
CA VAL A 64 -40.07 -63.06 22.69
C VAL A 64 -40.89 -61.84 23.07
N ALA A 65 -40.62 -61.27 24.24
CA ALA A 65 -41.40 -60.15 24.80
C ALA A 65 -41.40 -58.92 23.87
N ASP A 66 -40.28 -58.69 23.17
CA ASP A 66 -40.16 -57.65 22.15
C ASP A 66 -39.75 -58.28 20.79
N PRO A 67 -40.71 -58.46 19.87
CA PRO A 67 -40.45 -59.07 18.56
C PRO A 67 -39.69 -58.16 17.60
N THR A 68 -39.41 -56.91 17.97
CA THR A 68 -38.53 -56.00 17.22
C THR A 68 -37.06 -56.26 17.52
N ILE A 69 -36.74 -56.76 18.72
CA ILE A 69 -35.37 -57.06 19.19
C ILE A 69 -34.93 -58.47 18.79
N ALA A 70 -35.78 -59.49 18.95
CA ALA A 70 -35.48 -60.87 18.56
C ALA A 70 -36.76 -61.66 18.22
N TYR A 71 -36.62 -62.84 17.62
CA TYR A 71 -37.73 -63.79 17.46
C TYR A 71 -37.26 -65.24 17.69
N VAL A 72 -38.19 -66.17 17.92
CA VAL A 72 -37.89 -67.58 18.19
C VAL A 72 -38.59 -68.49 17.18
N ALA A 73 -37.89 -69.52 16.69
CA ALA A 73 -38.45 -70.56 15.83
C ALA A 73 -37.91 -71.96 16.21
N PRO A 74 -38.77 -73.00 16.26
CA PRO A 74 -40.22 -72.92 16.12
C PRO A 74 -40.86 -72.18 17.31
N ASN A 75 -41.98 -71.49 17.08
CA ASN A 75 -42.71 -70.73 18.11
C ASN A 75 -43.58 -71.60 19.01
N SER A 76 -43.56 -72.92 18.80
CA SER A 76 -44.13 -73.89 19.72
C SER A 76 -43.48 -75.25 19.52
N CYS A 77 -43.48 -76.06 20.56
CA CYS A 77 -43.13 -77.48 20.46
C CYS A 77 -43.88 -78.32 21.48
N VAL A 78 -43.93 -79.63 21.25
CA VAL A 78 -44.67 -80.56 22.08
C VAL A 78 -43.69 -81.39 22.91
N LEU A 79 -43.81 -81.32 24.24
CA LEU A 79 -42.94 -82.02 25.20
C LEU A 79 -43.78 -82.80 26.21
N SER A 80 -43.24 -83.91 26.72
CA SER A 80 -43.77 -84.62 27.89
C SER A 80 -42.70 -84.71 28.98
N SER A 81 -43.10 -84.93 30.23
CA SER A 81 -42.15 -85.05 31.35
C SER A 81 -41.18 -86.20 31.12
N GLY A 82 -39.87 -85.91 31.08
CA GLY A 82 -38.79 -86.88 30.83
C GLY A 82 -38.44 -87.15 29.36
N ALA A 83 -39.07 -86.45 28.40
CA ALA A 83 -38.72 -86.52 26.98
C ALA A 83 -37.47 -85.70 26.63
N ASP A 84 -36.86 -85.97 25.47
CA ASP A 84 -35.73 -85.20 24.96
C ASP A 84 -36.06 -83.70 24.84
N PRO A 85 -35.11 -82.79 25.12
CA PRO A 85 -35.33 -81.36 25.04
C PRO A 85 -35.76 -80.90 23.65
N CYS A 86 -36.77 -80.04 23.60
CA CYS A 86 -37.14 -79.35 22.39
C CYS A 86 -36.09 -78.29 22.09
N THR A 87 -35.52 -78.36 20.89
CA THR A 87 -34.47 -77.43 20.46
C THR A 87 -35.11 -76.25 19.74
N VAL A 88 -34.92 -75.03 20.27
CA VAL A 88 -35.50 -73.80 19.70
C VAL A 88 -34.41 -72.80 19.38
N THR A 89 -34.57 -72.06 18.30
CA THR A 89 -33.58 -71.11 17.81
C THR A 89 -34.08 -69.68 18.00
N VAL A 90 -33.32 -68.87 18.73
CA VAL A 90 -33.56 -67.45 18.95
C VAL A 90 -32.71 -66.66 17.94
N PHE A 91 -33.35 -65.79 17.17
CA PHE A 91 -32.74 -64.96 16.13
C PHE A 91 -32.72 -63.49 16.58
N GLY A 92 -31.54 -62.87 16.59
CA GLY A 92 -31.39 -61.45 16.93
C GLY A 92 -31.77 -60.55 15.74
N LYS A 93 -32.60 -59.53 15.96
CA LYS A 93 -32.99 -58.55 14.93
C LYS A 93 -32.31 -57.19 15.12
N GLN A 94 -32.37 -56.64 16.33
CA GLN A 94 -31.87 -55.29 16.63
C GLN A 94 -31.18 -55.28 18.00
N ALA A 95 -30.11 -54.48 18.13
CA ALA A 95 -29.41 -54.36 19.40
C ALA A 95 -30.34 -53.88 20.52
N GLY A 96 -30.31 -54.55 21.66
CA GLY A 96 -31.24 -54.31 22.76
C GLY A 96 -31.33 -55.50 23.71
N SER A 97 -32.24 -55.43 24.68
CA SER A 97 -32.52 -56.53 25.60
C SER A 97 -34.01 -56.85 25.57
N THR A 98 -34.32 -58.14 25.56
CA THR A 98 -35.68 -58.67 25.58
C THR A 98 -35.70 -59.94 26.42
N VAL A 99 -36.81 -60.67 26.43
CA VAL A 99 -36.98 -61.89 27.24
C VAL A 99 -37.57 -62.99 26.37
N LEU A 100 -36.93 -64.17 26.37
CA LEU A 100 -37.50 -65.39 25.81
C LEU A 100 -38.48 -65.99 26.83
N LEU A 101 -39.70 -66.26 26.38
CA LEU A 101 -40.82 -66.70 27.20
C LEU A 101 -41.27 -68.08 26.73
N ALA A 102 -41.43 -69.01 27.66
CA ALA A 102 -41.99 -70.34 27.41
C ALA A 102 -43.20 -70.60 28.33
N GLU A 103 -44.34 -70.97 27.72
CA GLU A 103 -45.64 -71.08 28.38
C GLU A 103 -46.36 -72.38 28.01
N ALA A 104 -47.04 -73.00 28.97
CA ALA A 104 -47.94 -74.12 28.74
C ALA A 104 -49.02 -74.18 29.81
N ASP A 105 -50.22 -74.63 29.45
CA ASP A 105 -51.37 -74.70 30.35
C ASP A 105 -51.07 -75.58 31.58
N GLY A 106 -51.25 -75.01 32.77
CA GLY A 106 -51.01 -75.70 34.05
C GLY A 106 -49.56 -75.69 34.55
N TYR A 107 -48.66 -74.96 33.90
CA TYR A 107 -47.25 -74.79 34.30
C TYR A 107 -46.92 -73.32 34.57
N ALA A 108 -45.96 -73.07 35.47
CA ALA A 108 -45.42 -71.73 35.67
C ALA A 108 -44.63 -71.29 34.42
N ARG A 109 -44.79 -70.01 34.05
CA ARG A 109 -44.05 -69.38 32.94
C ARG A 109 -42.55 -69.41 33.21
N SER A 110 -41.77 -69.89 32.24
CA SER A 110 -40.31 -69.80 32.26
C SER A 110 -39.86 -68.61 31.41
N GLN A 111 -38.93 -67.82 31.92
CA GLN A 111 -38.41 -66.65 31.24
C GLN A 111 -36.90 -66.53 31.38
N VAL A 112 -36.22 -66.19 30.29
CA VAL A 112 -34.76 -66.01 30.26
C VAL A 112 -34.44 -64.69 29.59
N ALA A 113 -33.51 -63.93 30.17
CA ALA A 113 -33.04 -62.68 29.59
C ALA A 113 -32.34 -62.95 28.26
N THR A 114 -32.75 -62.23 27.21
CA THR A 114 -32.19 -62.33 25.88
C THR A 114 -31.55 -61.00 25.51
N SER A 115 -30.22 -60.95 25.38
CA SER A 115 -29.52 -59.75 24.93
C SER A 115 -29.11 -59.88 23.47
N VAL A 116 -29.35 -58.82 22.70
CA VAL A 116 -28.91 -58.68 21.33
C VAL A 116 -27.84 -57.61 21.27
N THR A 117 -26.59 -57.99 21.00
CA THR A 117 -25.49 -57.01 20.87
C THR A 117 -25.43 -56.43 19.45
N PRO A 118 -24.88 -55.21 19.27
CA PRO A 118 -24.66 -54.63 17.95
C PRO A 118 -23.85 -55.56 17.03
N PRO A 119 -24.03 -55.50 15.70
CA PRO A 119 -23.19 -56.26 14.79
C PRO A 119 -21.73 -55.82 14.97
N THR A 120 -20.81 -56.77 15.19
CA THR A 120 -19.39 -56.51 14.93
C THR A 120 -19.17 -56.71 13.46
N ASN A 121 -18.80 -55.66 12.73
CA ASN A 121 -18.43 -55.81 11.33
C ASN A 121 -17.12 -56.62 11.23
N PRO A 122 -17.13 -57.85 10.70
CA PRO A 122 -15.94 -58.69 10.66
C PRO A 122 -14.89 -58.22 9.63
N TYR A 123 -15.21 -57.18 8.83
CA TYR A 123 -14.36 -56.64 7.77
C TYR A 123 -13.73 -55.27 8.10
N GLY A 124 -14.11 -54.63 9.21
CA GLY A 124 -13.62 -53.30 9.60
C GLY A 124 -14.60 -52.15 9.38
N THR A 125 -14.21 -50.94 9.78
CA THR A 125 -15.02 -49.71 9.72
C THR A 125 -14.45 -48.75 8.68
N ILE A 126 -15.33 -48.02 7.99
CA ILE A 126 -14.91 -46.90 7.15
C ILE A 126 -14.94 -45.61 7.97
N SER A 127 -13.88 -44.83 7.83
CA SER A 127 -13.78 -43.47 8.36
C SER A 127 -13.30 -42.52 7.28
N VAL A 128 -13.47 -41.23 7.49
CA VAL A 128 -12.85 -40.18 6.68
C VAL A 128 -11.83 -39.43 7.52
N THR A 129 -10.85 -38.83 6.85
CA THR A 129 -9.85 -37.97 7.51
C THR A 129 -10.47 -36.77 8.23
N SER A 130 -11.61 -36.24 7.73
CA SER A 130 -12.44 -35.29 8.46
C SER A 130 -13.91 -35.40 8.07
N ALA A 131 -14.78 -35.59 9.07
CA ALA A 131 -16.24 -35.57 8.90
C ALA A 131 -16.82 -34.14 8.92
N THR A 132 -16.00 -33.13 9.22
CA THR A 132 -16.39 -31.72 9.18
C THR A 132 -15.40 -30.96 8.33
N GLN A 133 -15.91 -30.36 7.26
CA GLN A 133 -15.14 -29.56 6.32
C GLN A 133 -15.60 -28.11 6.42
N SER A 134 -14.66 -27.18 6.35
CA SER A 134 -14.96 -25.75 6.27
C SER A 134 -14.68 -25.24 4.87
N PHE A 135 -15.57 -24.42 4.33
CA PHE A 135 -15.33 -23.68 3.08
C PHE A 135 -15.41 -22.17 3.34
N TYR A 136 -14.58 -21.42 2.62
CA TYR A 136 -14.49 -19.96 2.76
C TYR A 136 -15.63 -19.26 2.03
N SER A 137 -16.06 -18.10 2.52
CA SER A 137 -17.16 -17.35 1.91
C SER A 137 -16.67 -16.44 0.76
N GLY A 138 -17.53 -16.14 -0.21
CA GLY A 138 -17.34 -15.01 -1.15
C GLY A 138 -16.65 -15.31 -2.50
N ALA A 139 -16.32 -16.56 -2.82
CA ALA A 139 -15.80 -16.90 -4.15
C ALA A 139 -16.92 -16.85 -5.23
N SER A 140 -16.64 -16.19 -6.35
CA SER A 140 -17.53 -16.13 -7.52
C SER A 140 -17.41 -17.36 -8.45
N ILE A 141 -16.56 -18.32 -8.08
CA ILE A 141 -16.35 -19.63 -8.72
C ILE A 141 -16.45 -20.75 -7.68
N GLY A 142 -16.66 -21.99 -8.12
CA GLY A 142 -16.87 -23.11 -7.22
C GLY A 142 -15.62 -23.53 -6.40
N TYR A 143 -15.83 -24.02 -5.18
CA TYR A 143 -14.81 -24.43 -4.21
C TYR A 143 -14.41 -25.91 -4.39
N PRO A 144 -13.17 -26.23 -4.81
CA PRO A 144 -12.74 -27.62 -4.96
C PRO A 144 -12.46 -28.28 -3.61
N PHE A 145 -12.73 -29.59 -3.51
CA PHE A 145 -12.46 -30.39 -2.31
C PHE A 145 -11.86 -31.76 -2.66
N SER A 146 -11.20 -32.35 -1.66
CA SER A 146 -10.67 -33.71 -1.69
C SER A 146 -10.88 -34.36 -0.31
N ILE A 147 -11.53 -35.53 -0.28
CA ILE A 147 -11.81 -36.29 0.94
C ILE A 147 -11.15 -37.66 0.82
N THR A 148 -10.29 -37.99 1.78
CA THR A 148 -9.72 -39.34 1.88
C THR A 148 -10.62 -40.20 2.75
N VAL A 149 -11.09 -41.28 2.16
CA VAL A 149 -11.83 -42.35 2.82
C VAL A 149 -10.83 -43.45 3.18
N GLN A 150 -10.90 -43.94 4.41
CA GLN A 150 -10.03 -44.96 4.95
C GLN A 150 -10.82 -46.15 5.49
N LEU A 151 -10.43 -47.35 5.09
CA LEU A 151 -10.85 -48.61 5.67
C LEU A 151 -9.92 -48.94 6.84
N THR A 152 -10.48 -49.09 8.03
CA THR A 152 -9.77 -49.59 9.21
C THR A 152 -10.18 -51.05 9.46
N PRO A 153 -9.31 -52.04 9.20
CA PRO A 153 -9.64 -53.45 9.38
C PRO A 153 -9.98 -53.79 10.84
N ALA A 154 -10.93 -54.72 11.06
CA ALA A 154 -11.27 -55.19 12.40
C ALA A 154 -10.12 -56.01 13.02
N THR A 155 -9.75 -55.72 14.27
CA THR A 155 -8.70 -56.42 15.02
C THR A 155 -9.26 -57.59 15.83
N GLY A 156 -8.67 -58.79 15.68
CA GLY A 156 -8.96 -59.97 16.51
C GLY A 156 -9.90 -60.99 15.85
N THR A 157 -9.40 -62.22 15.71
CA THR A 157 -10.01 -63.45 15.13
C THR A 157 -10.42 -63.38 13.64
N THR A 158 -9.62 -64.05 12.79
CA THR A 158 -9.82 -64.28 11.33
C THR A 158 -10.47 -63.11 10.57
N SER A 159 -9.88 -61.92 10.62
CA SER A 159 -10.32 -60.76 9.84
C SER A 159 -10.45 -61.15 8.36
N LYS A 160 -11.67 -61.18 7.83
CA LYS A 160 -11.91 -61.54 6.43
C LYS A 160 -11.35 -60.42 5.55
N LYS A 161 -10.41 -60.75 4.65
CA LYS A 161 -9.84 -59.77 3.70
C LYS A 161 -10.89 -59.35 2.67
N ILE A 162 -10.96 -58.04 2.39
CA ILE A 162 -11.57 -57.49 1.17
C ILE A 162 -10.54 -57.63 0.03
N PRO A 163 -10.79 -58.48 -0.99
CA PRO A 163 -9.83 -58.77 -2.07
C PRO A 163 -9.85 -57.72 -3.18
N ASN A 164 -8.78 -57.65 -3.96
CA ASN A 164 -8.66 -56.70 -5.08
C ASN A 164 -9.65 -56.98 -6.22
N ASP A 165 -10.05 -58.24 -6.40
CA ASP A 165 -10.96 -58.66 -7.48
C ASP A 165 -12.44 -58.30 -7.18
N ASN A 166 -12.75 -57.88 -5.95
CA ASN A 166 -14.08 -57.39 -5.59
C ASN A 166 -14.01 -56.37 -4.45
N PRO A 167 -13.61 -55.11 -4.75
CA PRO A 167 -13.40 -54.08 -3.76
C PRO A 167 -14.73 -53.56 -3.17
N LEU A 168 -14.65 -53.01 -1.97
CA LEU A 168 -15.73 -52.21 -1.40
C LEU A 168 -15.81 -50.90 -2.17
N THR A 169 -16.95 -50.63 -2.83
CA THR A 169 -17.15 -49.36 -3.53
C THR A 169 -17.68 -48.35 -2.52
N VAL A 170 -17.11 -47.15 -2.54
CA VAL A 170 -17.54 -46.04 -1.71
C VAL A 170 -18.09 -44.97 -2.63
N LEU A 171 -19.33 -44.57 -2.38
CA LEU A 171 -20.09 -43.68 -3.23
C LEU A 171 -20.42 -42.39 -2.48
N MET A 172 -20.13 -41.23 -3.05
CA MET A 172 -20.61 -39.95 -2.51
C MET A 172 -21.88 -39.53 -3.26
N ASN A 173 -23.00 -39.48 -2.54
CA ASN A 173 -24.28 -39.19 -3.17
C ASN A 173 -24.28 -37.79 -3.80
N PRO A 174 -24.84 -37.63 -5.01
CA PRO A 174 -24.95 -36.32 -5.63
C PRO A 174 -25.89 -35.42 -4.82
N VAL A 175 -25.39 -34.26 -4.43
CA VAL A 175 -26.15 -33.23 -3.71
C VAL A 175 -26.26 -32.01 -4.63
N PRO A 176 -27.43 -31.36 -4.72
CA PRO A 176 -27.56 -30.10 -5.46
C PRO A 176 -26.51 -29.08 -5.02
N GLY A 177 -25.76 -28.53 -5.97
CA GLY A 177 -24.67 -27.60 -5.71
C GLY A 177 -23.29 -28.22 -5.43
N ILE A 178 -23.08 -29.52 -5.68
CA ILE A 178 -21.74 -30.10 -5.84
C ILE A 178 -21.60 -30.66 -7.26
N SER A 179 -20.57 -30.20 -7.96
CA SER A 179 -20.08 -30.79 -9.22
C SER A 179 -18.93 -31.74 -8.93
N TYR A 180 -18.85 -32.85 -9.64
CA TYR A 180 -17.83 -33.87 -9.42
C TYR A 180 -16.83 -33.91 -10.57
N ALA A 181 -15.56 -34.21 -10.28
CA ALA A 181 -14.47 -34.16 -11.27
C ALA A 181 -14.71 -35.01 -12.54
N ASN A 182 -15.54 -36.07 -12.47
CA ASN A 182 -15.85 -36.97 -13.58
C ASN A 182 -17.30 -36.85 -14.11
N GLY A 183 -18.00 -35.73 -13.87
CA GLY A 183 -19.31 -35.46 -14.48
C GLY A 183 -20.46 -36.37 -14.02
N GLY A 184 -20.32 -37.06 -12.88
CA GLY A 184 -21.30 -37.99 -12.32
C GLY A 184 -21.03 -38.28 -10.83
N VAL A 185 -21.58 -39.38 -10.31
CA VAL A 185 -21.35 -39.83 -8.92
C VAL A 185 -19.86 -40.16 -8.70
N GLN A 186 -19.21 -39.56 -7.69
CA GLN A 186 -17.84 -39.96 -7.32
C GLN A 186 -17.87 -41.28 -6.58
N GLN A 187 -17.10 -42.23 -7.09
CA GLN A 187 -16.92 -43.54 -6.49
C GLN A 187 -15.45 -43.89 -6.41
N CYS A 188 -15.05 -44.55 -5.33
CA CYS A 188 -13.71 -45.12 -5.20
C CYS A 188 -13.76 -46.50 -4.55
N ALA A 189 -12.74 -47.32 -4.84
CA ALA A 189 -12.63 -48.70 -4.39
C ALA A 189 -11.70 -48.79 -3.18
N LEU A 190 -12.11 -49.55 -2.16
CA LEU A 190 -11.30 -49.87 -0.98
C LEU A 190 -11.07 -51.39 -0.92
N THR A 191 -9.84 -51.79 -0.65
CA THR A 191 -9.46 -53.19 -0.38
C THR A 191 -8.60 -53.27 0.86
N THR A 192 -8.31 -54.48 1.34
CA THR A 192 -7.39 -54.62 2.49
C THR A 192 -5.96 -54.23 2.12
N ASP A 193 -5.58 -54.42 0.85
CA ASP A 193 -4.24 -54.11 0.35
C ASP A 193 -4.14 -52.63 -0.14
N ALA A 194 -5.29 -52.00 -0.44
CA ALA A 194 -5.43 -50.57 -0.73
C ALA A 194 -6.52 -49.95 0.18
N PRO A 195 -6.20 -49.69 1.46
CA PRO A 195 -7.18 -49.32 2.48
C PRO A 195 -7.58 -47.83 2.44
N THR A 196 -7.13 -47.06 1.45
CA THR A 196 -7.44 -45.64 1.33
C THR A 196 -7.83 -45.28 -0.09
N CYS A 197 -8.84 -44.44 -0.26
CA CYS A 197 -9.19 -43.86 -1.55
C CYS A 197 -9.63 -42.40 -1.41
N THR A 198 -9.57 -41.64 -2.50
CA THR A 198 -9.82 -40.20 -2.49
C THR A 198 -11.02 -39.86 -3.38
N LEU A 199 -11.93 -39.05 -2.84
CA LEU A 199 -13.09 -38.50 -3.55
C LEU A 199 -12.87 -36.99 -3.74
N SER A 200 -13.05 -36.48 -4.96
CA SER A 200 -12.81 -35.06 -5.27
C SER A 200 -13.92 -34.43 -6.12
N GLY A 201 -14.18 -33.15 -5.90
CA GLY A 201 -15.20 -32.38 -6.62
C GLY A 201 -15.10 -30.89 -6.34
N THR A 202 -16.15 -30.15 -6.68
CA THR A 202 -16.28 -28.69 -6.59
C THR A 202 -17.66 -28.31 -6.06
N ILE A 203 -17.74 -27.52 -4.99
CA ILE A 203 -18.98 -26.93 -4.46
C ILE A 203 -19.34 -25.69 -5.29
N ASP A 204 -20.59 -25.54 -5.69
CA ASP A 204 -21.12 -24.45 -6.51
C ASP A 204 -20.94 -23.08 -5.81
N ALA A 205 -20.61 -22.06 -6.59
CA ALA A 205 -20.43 -20.68 -6.14
C ALA A 205 -21.67 -20.09 -5.43
N THR A 206 -22.88 -20.53 -5.80
CA THR A 206 -24.13 -20.08 -5.15
C THR A 206 -24.21 -20.53 -3.68
N LEU A 207 -23.80 -21.76 -3.38
CA LEU A 207 -23.73 -22.27 -2.00
C LEU A 207 -22.64 -21.57 -1.21
N VAL A 208 -21.47 -21.34 -1.84
CA VAL A 208 -20.35 -20.59 -1.25
C VAL A 208 -20.76 -19.15 -0.89
N THR A 209 -21.53 -18.49 -1.76
CA THR A 209 -22.06 -17.13 -1.52
C THR A 209 -23.11 -17.10 -0.40
N SER A 210 -23.93 -18.16 -0.26
CA SER A 210 -25.03 -18.20 0.72
C SER A 210 -24.60 -18.33 2.18
N LYS A 211 -23.32 -18.65 2.44
CA LYS A 211 -22.76 -18.94 3.77
C LYS A 211 -23.47 -20.06 4.55
N LYS A 212 -24.31 -20.87 3.88
CA LYS A 212 -25.17 -21.86 4.53
C LYS A 212 -24.45 -23.20 4.68
N SER A 213 -24.37 -23.71 5.90
CA SER A 213 -23.89 -25.08 6.13
C SER A 213 -24.81 -26.11 5.49
N PHE A 214 -24.23 -27.20 4.99
CA PHE A 214 -24.97 -28.31 4.40
C PHE A 214 -24.24 -29.64 4.66
N THR A 215 -24.88 -30.77 4.38
CA THR A 215 -24.29 -32.10 4.62
C THR A 215 -24.28 -32.93 3.35
N THR A 216 -23.23 -33.73 3.15
CA THR A 216 -23.24 -34.86 2.20
C THR A 216 -23.16 -36.18 2.94
N THR A 217 -23.44 -37.27 2.23
CA THR A 217 -23.34 -38.62 2.76
C THR A 217 -22.47 -39.48 1.84
N ILE A 218 -21.48 -40.14 2.45
CA ILE A 218 -20.67 -41.17 1.82
C ILE A 218 -21.27 -42.53 2.20
N GLN A 219 -21.65 -43.30 1.19
CA GLN A 219 -22.31 -44.58 1.30
C GLN A 219 -21.37 -45.70 0.82
N PRO A 220 -20.99 -46.64 1.68
CA PRO A 220 -20.32 -47.86 1.26
C PRO A 220 -21.32 -48.78 0.56
N THR A 221 -21.05 -49.10 -0.70
CA THR A 221 -21.84 -50.03 -1.50
C THR A 221 -20.97 -51.21 -1.93
N GLY A 222 -21.36 -52.42 -1.55
CA GLY A 222 -20.58 -53.62 -1.87
C GLY A 222 -21.36 -54.88 -1.53
N SER A 223 -21.22 -55.88 -2.40
CA SER A 223 -21.89 -57.17 -2.28
C SER A 223 -20.85 -58.28 -2.38
N TRP A 224 -20.27 -58.74 -1.27
CA TRP A 224 -19.48 -59.97 -1.33
C TRP A 224 -19.24 -60.71 -0.01
N VAL A 225 -19.55 -62.01 -0.04
CA VAL A 225 -18.81 -63.10 0.63
C VAL A 225 -18.85 -64.31 -0.31
N ALA A 226 -17.74 -65.02 -0.49
CA ALA A 226 -17.74 -66.31 -1.18
C ALA A 226 -18.71 -67.30 -0.49
N GLY A 227 -19.70 -67.80 -1.23
CA GLY A 227 -20.44 -69.02 -0.90
C GLY A 227 -21.80 -68.89 -0.19
N VAL A 228 -22.25 -67.70 0.23
CA VAL A 228 -23.60 -67.53 0.80
C VAL A 228 -24.12 -66.13 0.49
N ASN A 229 -25.26 -66.03 -0.21
CA ASN A 229 -25.90 -64.77 -0.66
C ASN A 229 -26.38 -63.90 0.52
N ALA A 230 -25.47 -63.31 1.29
CA ALA A 230 -25.78 -62.29 2.28
C ALA A 230 -25.07 -60.97 1.90
N PRO A 231 -25.77 -59.81 1.95
CA PRO A 231 -25.14 -58.50 1.77
C PRO A 231 -24.06 -58.28 2.84
N PHE A 232 -23.05 -57.45 2.57
CA PHE A 232 -22.22 -56.90 3.64
C PHE A 232 -23.17 -56.37 4.73
N GLY A 233 -22.91 -56.69 5.99
CA GLY A 233 -23.69 -56.10 7.09
C GLY A 233 -23.76 -54.59 6.90
N PRO A 234 -24.88 -53.93 7.27
CA PRO A 234 -25.05 -52.50 7.03
C PRO A 234 -23.84 -51.75 7.58
N GLN A 235 -23.04 -51.17 6.68
CA GLN A 235 -22.01 -50.21 7.07
C GLN A 235 -22.71 -48.88 7.34
N ASP A 236 -22.33 -48.21 8.41
CA ASP A 236 -22.87 -46.89 8.70
C ASP A 236 -22.45 -45.90 7.61
N ASN A 237 -23.43 -45.13 7.15
CA ASN A 237 -23.16 -43.99 6.27
C ASN A 237 -22.28 -42.99 6.99
N VAL A 238 -21.28 -42.44 6.28
CA VAL A 238 -20.45 -41.37 6.82
C VAL A 238 -21.03 -40.03 6.39
N THR A 239 -21.57 -39.26 7.33
CA THR A 239 -22.03 -37.89 7.08
C THR A 239 -20.85 -36.93 7.12
N ILE A 240 -20.73 -36.11 6.07
CA ILE A 240 -19.80 -34.98 6.02
C ILE A 240 -20.59 -33.70 6.22
N THR A 241 -20.24 -32.93 7.24
CA THR A 241 -20.78 -31.59 7.47
C THR A 241 -19.89 -30.54 6.83
N TRP A 242 -20.45 -29.72 5.95
CA TRP A 242 -19.79 -28.58 5.34
C TRP A 242 -20.23 -27.32 6.06
N ASN A 243 -19.31 -26.68 6.78
CA ASN A 243 -19.54 -25.43 7.49
C ASN A 243 -18.99 -24.25 6.69
N GLY A 244 -19.84 -23.29 6.35
CA GLY A 244 -19.35 -22.01 5.84
C GLY A 244 -18.64 -21.25 6.96
N ASN A 245 -17.42 -20.77 6.71
CA ASN A 245 -16.75 -19.84 7.62
C ASN A 245 -17.12 -18.39 7.22
N PRO A 246 -18.00 -17.69 7.95
CA PRO A 246 -18.45 -16.36 7.57
C PRO A 246 -17.38 -15.28 7.73
N ASP A 247 -16.31 -15.57 8.49
CA ASP A 247 -15.27 -14.60 8.88
C ASP A 247 -14.08 -14.57 7.89
N GLN A 248 -14.05 -15.48 6.91
CA GLN A 248 -13.00 -15.58 5.89
C GLN A 248 -13.53 -15.27 4.49
N SER A 249 -12.90 -14.31 3.80
CA SER A 249 -13.28 -13.75 2.51
C SER A 249 -12.02 -13.47 1.67
N PRO A 250 -11.98 -13.81 0.36
CA PRO A 250 -10.87 -13.44 -0.54
C PRO A 250 -10.85 -11.94 -0.89
N GLY A 251 -11.84 -11.17 -0.42
CA GLY A 251 -11.92 -9.73 -0.63
C GLY A 251 -12.38 -9.33 -2.03
N THR A 252 -12.18 -8.05 -2.32
CA THR A 252 -12.51 -7.41 -3.59
C THR A 252 -11.29 -6.69 -4.14
N ILE A 253 -10.94 -6.95 -5.39
CA ILE A 253 -9.98 -6.17 -6.16
C ILE A 253 -10.70 -4.99 -6.77
N HIS A 254 -10.23 -3.80 -6.45
CA HIS A 254 -10.66 -2.55 -7.05
C HIS A 254 -9.65 -2.09 -8.09
N VAL A 255 -10.16 -1.53 -9.18
CA VAL A 255 -9.36 -0.88 -10.23
C VAL A 255 -9.98 0.48 -10.50
N ALA A 256 -9.24 1.56 -10.20
CA ALA A 256 -9.77 2.93 -10.28
C ALA A 256 -8.67 3.98 -10.51
N SER A 257 -9.04 5.10 -11.12
CA SER A 257 -8.22 6.32 -11.15
C SER A 257 -8.41 7.15 -9.88
N GLN A 258 -7.64 8.22 -9.70
CA GLN A 258 -7.64 9.05 -8.50
C GLN A 258 -8.95 9.81 -8.26
N ASN A 259 -9.66 10.18 -9.32
CA ASN A 259 -10.97 10.81 -9.17
C ASN A 259 -12.08 9.76 -9.18
N GLY A 260 -13.08 9.98 -8.31
CA GLY A 260 -14.24 9.09 -8.22
C GLY A 260 -15.08 9.04 -9.50
N SER A 261 -14.91 10.00 -10.41
CA SER A 261 -15.59 10.07 -11.71
C SER A 261 -14.88 9.30 -12.83
N GLY A 262 -13.64 8.81 -12.61
CA GLY A 262 -12.85 8.14 -13.64
C GLY A 262 -12.39 9.06 -14.79
N GLN A 263 -12.42 10.38 -14.60
CA GLN A 263 -12.02 11.35 -15.61
C GLN A 263 -10.49 11.43 -15.72
N ILE A 264 -9.96 11.51 -16.92
CA ILE A 264 -8.53 11.70 -17.16
C ILE A 264 -8.39 12.74 -18.26
N TYR A 265 -7.47 13.68 -18.10
CA TYR A 265 -7.38 14.86 -18.98
C TYR A 265 -6.24 14.70 -19.99
N LEU A 266 -6.55 14.96 -21.26
CA LEU A 266 -5.57 14.94 -22.34
C LEU A 266 -4.40 15.88 -22.02
N GLY A 267 -3.17 15.45 -22.33
CA GLY A 267 -1.97 16.21 -21.98
C GLY A 267 -1.53 16.09 -20.51
N MET A 268 -2.30 15.40 -19.65
CA MET A 268 -1.95 15.14 -18.26
C MET A 268 -1.80 13.64 -18.00
N LYS A 269 -0.75 13.27 -17.28
CA LYS A 269 -0.60 11.89 -16.80
C LYS A 269 -1.50 11.66 -15.59
N ALA A 270 -1.99 10.44 -15.41
CA ALA A 270 -2.88 10.09 -14.30
C ALA A 270 -2.52 8.72 -13.71
N PRO A 271 -2.88 8.44 -12.45
CA PRO A 271 -2.68 7.11 -11.87
C PRO A 271 -3.81 6.15 -12.22
N LEU A 272 -3.49 4.87 -12.29
CA LEU A 272 -4.42 3.76 -12.11
C LEU A 272 -3.99 2.96 -10.88
N PHE A 273 -4.91 2.75 -9.95
CA PHE A 273 -4.69 1.92 -8.77
C PHE A 273 -5.39 0.58 -8.94
N VAL A 274 -4.67 -0.50 -8.62
CA VAL A 274 -5.17 -1.87 -8.47
C VAL A 274 -4.94 -2.25 -7.03
N TYR A 275 -5.98 -2.43 -6.22
CA TYR A 275 -5.82 -2.66 -4.78
C TYR A 275 -6.85 -3.64 -4.23
N LEU A 276 -6.43 -4.42 -3.24
CA LEU A 276 -7.23 -5.44 -2.57
C LEU A 276 -7.85 -4.86 -1.29
N LYS A 277 -9.15 -5.07 -1.10
CA LYS A 277 -9.87 -4.73 0.13
C LYS A 277 -10.65 -5.91 0.67
N ASP A 278 -10.90 -5.89 1.97
CA ASP A 278 -11.79 -6.84 2.66
C ASP A 278 -11.37 -8.32 2.49
N ASP A 279 -10.09 -8.56 2.20
CA ASP A 279 -9.49 -9.90 2.24
C ASP A 279 -9.12 -10.23 3.69
N THR A 280 -9.73 -11.29 4.21
CA THR A 280 -9.52 -11.80 5.57
C THR A 280 -8.89 -13.19 5.57
N LEU A 281 -8.42 -13.67 4.42
CA LEU A 281 -7.66 -14.91 4.33
C LEU A 281 -6.33 -14.78 5.08
N ALA A 282 -5.84 -15.90 5.61
CA ALA A 282 -4.55 -15.94 6.28
C ALA A 282 -3.41 -15.63 5.29
N GLN A 283 -3.50 -16.14 4.06
CA GLN A 283 -2.60 -15.83 2.96
C GLN A 283 -3.36 -15.84 1.63
N SER A 284 -3.03 -14.94 0.71
CA SER A 284 -3.59 -14.90 -0.64
C SER A 284 -2.61 -14.29 -1.64
N ALA A 285 -2.69 -14.69 -2.92
CA ALA A 285 -1.83 -14.16 -3.98
C ALA A 285 -2.53 -14.16 -5.35
N TYR A 286 -2.51 -13.02 -6.03
CA TYR A 286 -3.21 -12.78 -7.29
C TYR A 286 -2.31 -12.06 -8.31
N TRP A 287 -2.35 -12.49 -9.57
CA TRP A 287 -1.90 -11.69 -10.70
C TRP A 287 -3.10 -10.97 -11.31
N VAL A 288 -3.07 -9.64 -11.32
CA VAL A 288 -4.12 -8.80 -11.90
C VAL A 288 -3.58 -8.11 -13.14
N THR A 289 -4.03 -8.52 -14.32
CA THR A 289 -3.66 -7.91 -15.58
C THR A 289 -4.73 -6.92 -16.03
N VAL A 290 -4.34 -5.68 -16.28
CA VAL A 290 -5.21 -4.63 -16.80
C VAL A 290 -4.73 -4.24 -18.20
N THR A 291 -5.64 -4.25 -19.17
CA THR A 291 -5.32 -4.00 -20.58
C THR A 291 -6.24 -2.92 -21.15
N SER A 292 -5.65 -1.94 -21.84
CA SER A 292 -6.38 -0.94 -22.61
C SER A 292 -7.01 -1.59 -23.84
N GLN A 293 -8.33 -1.39 -24.00
CA GLN A 293 -9.08 -1.88 -25.16
C GLN A 293 -8.91 -0.98 -26.40
N ASP A 294 -8.44 0.27 -26.22
CA ASP A 294 -8.04 1.16 -27.31
C ASP A 294 -6.68 1.83 -27.00
N PRO A 295 -5.56 1.15 -27.33
CA PRO A 295 -4.23 1.71 -27.17
C PRO A 295 -3.96 2.97 -28.00
N SER A 296 -4.83 3.34 -28.95
CA SER A 296 -4.69 4.60 -29.69
C SER A 296 -5.26 5.80 -28.93
N ALA A 297 -6.07 5.56 -27.89
CA ALA A 297 -6.68 6.58 -27.06
C ALA A 297 -6.08 6.63 -25.64
N LEU A 298 -5.70 5.47 -25.08
CA LEU A 298 -5.16 5.37 -23.72
C LEU A 298 -4.10 4.27 -23.62
N VAL A 299 -2.94 4.60 -23.06
CA VAL A 299 -1.86 3.64 -22.79
C VAL A 299 -1.35 3.77 -21.36
N PHE A 300 -0.65 2.75 -20.88
CA PHE A 300 0.16 2.84 -19.69
C PHE A 300 1.54 3.39 -20.04
N TYR A 301 2.20 4.04 -19.08
CA TYR A 301 3.58 4.51 -19.24
C TYR A 301 4.47 4.13 -18.05
N ALA A 302 5.78 4.04 -18.31
CA ALA A 302 6.81 3.86 -17.30
C ALA A 302 8.16 4.45 -17.77
N TYR A 303 9.04 4.74 -16.81
CA TYR A 303 10.43 5.13 -17.08
C TYR A 303 11.38 3.98 -16.72
N PRO A 304 12.32 3.60 -17.61
CA PRO A 304 13.36 2.63 -17.29
C PRO A 304 14.23 3.06 -16.11
N ASP A 305 14.72 2.08 -15.34
CA ASP A 305 15.65 2.33 -14.24
C ASP A 305 17.01 2.84 -14.78
N GLY A 306 17.48 3.94 -14.22
CA GLY A 306 18.60 4.73 -14.69
C GLY A 306 18.24 5.71 -15.81
N SER A 307 16.99 6.13 -15.95
CA SER A 307 16.55 7.07 -16.99
C SER A 307 15.44 8.02 -16.53
N ASN A 308 15.56 9.30 -16.87
CA ASN A 308 14.60 10.33 -16.49
C ASN A 308 14.34 11.44 -17.53
N SER A 309 14.76 11.23 -18.78
CA SER A 309 14.44 12.14 -19.88
C SER A 309 13.07 11.80 -20.46
N PRO A 310 12.23 12.78 -20.88
CA PRO A 310 10.96 12.51 -21.56
C PRO A 310 11.07 11.54 -22.74
N SER A 311 12.19 11.57 -23.47
CA SER A 311 12.48 10.68 -24.60
C SER A 311 12.64 9.20 -24.21
N SER A 312 12.91 8.92 -22.93
CA SER A 312 13.09 7.56 -22.39
C SER A 312 11.78 6.91 -21.92
N MET A 313 10.68 7.66 -21.91
CA MET A 313 9.38 7.15 -21.47
C MET A 313 8.91 6.02 -22.40
N GLN A 314 8.57 4.88 -21.82
CA GLN A 314 8.04 3.72 -22.54
C GLN A 314 6.53 3.64 -22.34
N THR A 315 5.81 3.27 -23.40
CA THR A 315 4.37 3.03 -23.35
C THR A 315 4.05 1.55 -23.55
N MET A 316 2.95 1.10 -22.95
CA MET A 316 2.49 -0.29 -23.07
C MET A 316 0.95 -0.37 -23.02
N PRO A 317 0.35 -1.34 -23.73
CA PRO A 317 -1.10 -1.50 -23.75
C PRO A 317 -1.64 -2.23 -22.51
N SER A 318 -0.79 -2.90 -21.74
CA SER A 318 -1.19 -3.75 -20.62
C SER A 318 -0.15 -3.70 -19.49
N VAL A 319 -0.62 -3.88 -18.26
CA VAL A 319 0.18 -3.97 -17.03
C VAL A 319 -0.31 -5.11 -16.16
N THR A 320 0.58 -5.73 -15.40
CA THR A 320 0.25 -6.81 -14.45
C THR A 320 0.71 -6.43 -13.04
N CYS A 321 -0.20 -6.59 -12.07
CA CYS A 321 0.00 -6.39 -10.64
C CYS A 321 0.08 -7.73 -9.91
N ALA A 322 1.10 -7.89 -9.07
CA ALA A 322 1.18 -9.00 -8.13
C ALA A 322 0.61 -8.51 -6.80
N LEU A 323 -0.58 -8.97 -6.45
CA LEU A 323 -1.13 -8.76 -5.11
C LEU A 323 -0.77 -9.99 -4.27
N ALA A 324 -0.31 -9.77 -3.05
CA ALA A 324 0.01 -10.82 -2.10
C ALA A 324 -0.31 -10.33 -0.68
N LEU A 325 -1.11 -11.08 0.05
CA LEU A 325 -1.46 -10.81 1.44
C LEU A 325 -0.96 -11.95 2.33
N ASP A 326 -0.37 -11.61 3.46
CA ASP A 326 -0.07 -12.54 4.55
C ASP A 326 -0.51 -11.94 5.88
N ASN A 327 -1.67 -12.37 6.37
CA ASN A 327 -2.29 -11.94 7.62
C ASN A 327 -1.99 -12.91 8.78
N THR A 328 -0.97 -13.77 8.67
CA THR A 328 -0.60 -14.70 9.74
C THR A 328 0.07 -14.02 10.94
N SER A 329 0.68 -12.85 10.73
CA SER A 329 1.28 -12.02 11.78
C SER A 329 1.39 -10.55 11.34
N PRO A 330 1.52 -9.59 12.27
CA PRO A 330 1.76 -8.19 11.93
C PRO A 330 3.03 -7.96 11.09
N ALA A 331 4.08 -8.76 11.30
CA ALA A 331 5.34 -8.66 10.54
C ALA A 331 5.19 -9.18 9.11
N SER A 332 4.46 -10.28 8.92
CA SER A 332 4.11 -10.80 7.60
C SER A 332 3.19 -9.84 6.84
N TYR A 333 2.24 -9.24 7.54
CA TYR A 333 1.31 -8.26 6.97
C TYR A 333 2.06 -7.02 6.45
N ALA A 334 3.06 -6.54 7.19
CA ALA A 334 3.90 -5.42 6.76
C ALA A 334 4.70 -5.70 5.47
N SER A 335 4.92 -6.97 5.12
CA SER A 335 5.60 -7.40 3.88
C SER A 335 4.63 -7.72 2.74
N SER A 336 3.32 -7.55 2.96
CA SER A 336 2.29 -7.81 1.95
C SER A 336 2.27 -6.73 0.87
N VAL A 337 1.91 -7.14 -0.34
CA VAL A 337 1.64 -6.26 -1.48
C VAL A 337 0.13 -6.20 -1.70
N THR A 338 -0.53 -5.20 -1.10
CA THR A 338 -1.99 -5.04 -1.18
C THR A 338 -2.44 -4.05 -2.26
N SER A 339 -1.50 -3.38 -2.92
CA SER A 339 -1.78 -2.44 -4.01
C SER A 339 -0.66 -2.33 -5.04
N CYS A 340 -1.04 -2.05 -6.29
CA CYS A 340 -0.16 -1.56 -7.34
C CYS A 340 -0.72 -0.28 -7.96
N GLY A 341 0.16 0.65 -8.25
CA GLY A 341 -0.09 1.88 -8.98
C GLY A 341 0.63 1.88 -10.31
N TYR A 342 -0.05 2.38 -11.34
CA TYR A 342 0.47 2.52 -12.71
C TYR A 342 0.20 3.91 -13.26
N GLY A 343 1.07 4.38 -14.15
CA GLY A 343 0.85 5.61 -14.89
C GLY A 343 0.00 5.38 -16.13
N LEU A 344 -1.00 6.23 -16.34
CA LEU A 344 -1.84 6.33 -17.53
C LEU A 344 -1.47 7.58 -18.33
N LEU A 345 -1.42 7.42 -19.66
CA LEU A 345 -1.19 8.49 -20.62
C LEU A 345 -2.37 8.52 -21.61
N PRO A 346 -3.27 9.52 -21.51
CA PRO A 346 -4.30 9.75 -22.51
C PRO A 346 -3.66 10.31 -23.79
N LEU A 347 -4.01 9.73 -24.93
CA LEU A 347 -3.52 10.12 -26.26
C LEU A 347 -4.62 10.81 -27.09
N LYS A 348 -5.89 10.58 -26.76
CA LYS A 348 -7.06 11.21 -27.37
C LYS A 348 -8.12 11.51 -26.32
N GLY A 349 -8.93 12.53 -26.56
CA GLY A 349 -10.06 12.90 -25.71
C GLY A 349 -11.04 13.80 -26.47
N THR A 350 -12.17 14.13 -25.84
CA THR A 350 -13.10 15.16 -26.34
C THR A 350 -13.55 16.06 -25.19
N ALA A 351 -14.09 17.26 -25.49
CA ALA A 351 -14.61 18.15 -24.46
C ALA A 351 -15.74 17.52 -23.61
N ALA A 352 -16.55 16.64 -24.21
CA ALA A 352 -17.59 15.88 -23.52
C ALA A 352 -17.06 14.62 -22.83
N GLY A 353 -15.80 14.25 -23.09
CA GLY A 353 -15.17 12.99 -22.71
C GLY A 353 -15.32 11.90 -23.79
N LEU A 354 -14.22 11.21 -24.11
CA LEU A 354 -14.23 9.95 -24.85
C LEU A 354 -14.18 8.80 -23.85
N ASP A 355 -15.14 7.88 -23.91
CA ASP A 355 -15.12 6.69 -23.04
C ASP A 355 -14.06 5.70 -23.52
N ALA A 356 -13.09 5.41 -22.65
CA ALA A 356 -12.07 4.40 -22.87
C ALA A 356 -12.26 3.26 -21.86
N SER A 357 -12.17 2.02 -22.35
CA SER A 357 -12.42 0.84 -21.54
C SER A 357 -11.13 0.09 -21.24
N LEU A 358 -10.96 -0.33 -19.99
CA LEU A 358 -9.90 -1.21 -19.54
C LEU A 358 -10.52 -2.57 -19.19
N SER A 359 -10.00 -3.66 -19.77
CA SER A 359 -10.33 -5.01 -19.31
C SER A 359 -9.43 -5.43 -18.15
N VAL A 360 -9.99 -6.15 -17.19
CA VAL A 360 -9.27 -6.68 -16.03
C VAL A 360 -9.39 -8.20 -16.02
N ALA A 361 -8.25 -8.88 -15.92
CA ALA A 361 -8.16 -10.33 -15.76
C ALA A 361 -7.39 -10.66 -14.48
N VAL A 362 -7.91 -11.59 -13.69
CA VAL A 362 -7.29 -12.03 -12.44
C VAL A 362 -6.95 -13.52 -12.56
N THR A 363 -5.71 -13.89 -12.25
CA THR A 363 -5.28 -15.28 -12.13
C THR A 363 -4.66 -15.52 -10.77
N LEU A 364 -4.83 -16.74 -10.24
CA LEU A 364 -4.30 -17.13 -8.94
C LEU A 364 -2.81 -17.46 -9.08
N VAL A 365 -1.99 -17.01 -8.13
CA VAL A 365 -0.59 -17.41 -8.05
C VAL A 365 -0.51 -18.62 -7.13
N PRO A 366 0.02 -19.76 -7.58
CA PRO A 366 0.31 -20.86 -6.67
C PRO A 366 1.37 -20.39 -5.64
N PRO A 367 1.13 -20.47 -4.32
CA PRO A 367 2.14 -20.19 -3.33
C PRO A 367 3.32 -21.14 -3.54
N SER A 368 4.53 -20.65 -3.28
CA SER A 368 5.72 -21.50 -3.22
C SER A 368 5.52 -22.61 -2.20
N GLN A 369 5.76 -23.86 -2.59
CA GLN A 369 5.49 -25.09 -1.80
C GLN A 369 6.42 -25.28 -0.59
N SER A 370 6.49 -24.34 0.36
CA SER A 370 7.28 -24.54 1.59
C SER A 370 6.49 -25.13 2.74
N ASN A 371 5.15 -25.00 2.75
CA ASN A 371 4.31 -25.51 3.83
C ASN A 371 3.19 -26.39 3.26
N ASN A 372 3.14 -27.67 3.65
CA ASN A 372 2.17 -28.71 3.26
C ASN A 372 0.69 -28.41 3.61
N GLN A 373 0.16 -27.25 3.22
CA GLN A 373 -1.23 -26.85 3.36
C GLN A 373 -1.90 -26.92 1.99
N VAL A 374 -2.21 -28.14 1.54
CA VAL A 374 -2.74 -28.49 0.20
C VAL A 374 -4.22 -28.06 0.00
N GLY A 375 -4.68 -26.98 0.63
CA GLY A 375 -6.09 -26.56 0.59
C GLY A 375 -6.36 -25.05 0.54
N LEU A 376 -5.32 -24.21 0.48
CA LEU A 376 -5.44 -22.75 0.70
C LEU A 376 -5.54 -21.90 -0.59
N LEU A 377 -5.86 -22.51 -1.74
CA LEU A 377 -5.25 -22.06 -3.00
C LEU A 377 -6.19 -21.55 -4.10
N LEU A 378 -7.52 -21.55 -3.93
CA LEU A 378 -8.44 -21.29 -5.07
C LEU A 378 -9.67 -20.43 -4.72
N ALA A 379 -9.54 -19.42 -3.85
CA ALA A 379 -10.62 -18.45 -3.64
C ALA A 379 -10.36 -17.21 -4.51
N MET A 380 -11.14 -17.03 -5.58
CA MET A 380 -11.06 -15.83 -6.42
C MET A 380 -11.76 -14.64 -5.73
N PRO A 381 -11.12 -13.48 -5.63
CA PRO A 381 -11.75 -12.26 -5.14
C PRO A 381 -12.84 -11.79 -6.10
N ASN A 382 -13.73 -10.91 -5.63
CA ASN A 382 -14.59 -10.16 -6.53
C ASN A 382 -13.74 -9.12 -7.29
N PHE A 383 -14.02 -8.88 -8.57
CA PHE A 383 -13.30 -7.87 -9.35
C PHE A 383 -14.16 -7.37 -10.53
N PRO A 384 -13.99 -6.11 -10.94
CA PRO A 384 -14.64 -5.61 -12.15
C PRO A 384 -13.98 -6.25 -13.37
N LYS A 385 -14.75 -6.82 -14.31
CA LYS A 385 -14.19 -7.31 -15.59
C LYS A 385 -13.75 -6.17 -16.51
N THR A 386 -14.40 -5.02 -16.35
CA THR A 386 -14.22 -3.84 -17.17
C THR A 386 -14.26 -2.59 -16.29
N VAL A 387 -13.37 -1.64 -16.55
CA VAL A 387 -13.37 -0.31 -15.94
C VAL A 387 -13.44 0.71 -17.06
N ASN A 388 -14.41 1.62 -16.99
CA ASN A 388 -14.54 2.70 -17.95
C ASN A 388 -13.93 3.98 -17.37
N LEU A 389 -13.16 4.66 -18.20
CA LEU A 389 -12.53 5.94 -17.92
C LEU A 389 -13.02 6.95 -18.93
N LYS A 390 -13.14 8.21 -18.50
CA LYS A 390 -13.64 9.30 -19.33
C LYS A 390 -12.48 10.22 -19.72
N LEU A 391 -12.03 10.15 -20.97
CA LEU A 391 -10.89 10.91 -21.47
C LEU A 391 -11.34 12.31 -21.93
N MET A 392 -11.09 13.30 -21.09
CA MET A 392 -11.46 14.69 -21.28
C MET A 392 -10.39 15.42 -22.10
N ASP A 393 -10.76 16.05 -23.20
CA ASP A 393 -9.91 17.07 -23.83
C ASP A 393 -10.17 18.42 -23.14
N ASN A 394 -9.13 18.97 -22.51
CA ASN A 394 -9.19 20.24 -21.80
C ASN A 394 -8.54 21.39 -22.58
N SER A 395 -8.13 21.19 -23.83
CA SER A 395 -7.50 22.23 -24.64
C SER A 395 -8.39 23.47 -24.84
N ALA A 396 -9.72 23.31 -24.77
CA ALA A 396 -10.70 24.39 -24.83
C ALA A 396 -11.20 24.87 -23.45
N LEU A 397 -10.82 24.21 -22.35
CA LEU A 397 -11.27 24.55 -21.00
C LEU A 397 -10.37 25.64 -20.40
N THR A 398 -10.96 26.78 -20.04
CA THR A 398 -10.27 27.94 -19.43
C THR A 398 -10.26 27.90 -17.90
N THR A 399 -10.86 26.87 -17.30
CA THR A 399 -11.04 26.80 -15.84
C THR A 399 -9.77 26.30 -15.15
N GLY A 400 -9.13 27.19 -14.42
CA GLY A 400 -7.82 27.02 -13.82
C GLY A 400 -7.21 28.39 -13.58
N ARG A 401 -5.89 28.45 -13.46
CA ARG A 401 -5.15 29.69 -13.22
C ARG A 401 -4.12 29.95 -14.30
N THR A 402 -3.93 31.23 -14.59
CA THR A 402 -2.94 31.74 -15.55
C THR A 402 -1.81 32.42 -14.79
N ILE A 403 -0.59 32.01 -15.11
CA ILE A 403 0.65 32.59 -14.59
C ILE A 403 1.27 33.41 -15.73
N THR A 404 1.34 34.72 -15.56
CA THR A 404 1.86 35.65 -16.57
C THR A 404 3.30 35.99 -16.25
N PHE A 405 4.18 35.84 -17.24
CA PHE A 405 5.58 36.26 -17.16
C PHE A 405 5.75 37.52 -17.99
N ALA A 406 6.35 38.57 -17.43
CA ALA A 406 6.65 39.82 -18.11
C ALA A 406 8.13 40.16 -17.97
N ASN A 407 8.80 40.38 -19.10
CA ASN A 407 10.18 40.82 -19.13
C ASN A 407 10.26 42.34 -19.14
N ASP A 408 10.58 42.91 -17.98
CA ASP A 408 10.86 44.33 -17.78
C ASP A 408 12.38 44.61 -17.79
N SER A 409 13.21 43.60 -18.12
CA SER A 409 14.67 43.74 -18.25
C SER A 409 15.10 44.16 -19.66
N THR A 410 16.35 44.60 -19.78
CA THR A 410 16.99 44.94 -21.06
C THR A 410 17.50 43.73 -21.84
N ASP A 411 17.43 42.53 -21.26
CA ASP A 411 17.98 41.31 -21.86
C ASP A 411 16.90 40.46 -22.52
N THR A 412 17.27 39.68 -23.52
CA THR A 412 16.48 38.49 -23.90
C THR A 412 16.68 37.43 -22.82
N VAL A 413 15.59 36.87 -22.32
CA VAL A 413 15.62 35.85 -21.25
C VAL A 413 14.81 34.61 -21.62
N ALA A 414 15.15 33.48 -21.01
CA ALA A 414 14.38 32.26 -21.06
C ALA A 414 13.86 31.92 -19.66
N ILE A 415 12.57 31.61 -19.56
CA ILE A 415 11.95 31.15 -18.32
C ILE A 415 12.09 29.64 -18.23
N GLY A 416 12.70 29.19 -17.15
CA GLY A 416 12.74 27.78 -16.78
C GLY A 416 11.73 27.45 -15.69
N VAL A 417 11.36 26.18 -15.64
CA VAL A 417 10.41 25.64 -14.66
C VAL A 417 11.05 24.39 -14.07
N ASN A 418 11.23 24.35 -12.75
CA ASN A 418 11.63 23.13 -12.06
C ASN A 418 10.41 22.54 -11.33
N ALA A 419 10.09 21.30 -11.67
CA ALA A 419 8.98 20.58 -11.08
C ALA A 419 9.31 20.14 -9.64
N GLY A 420 8.46 20.54 -8.70
CA GLY A 420 8.50 20.06 -7.32
C GLY A 420 8.03 18.60 -7.24
N SER A 421 8.37 17.95 -6.12
CA SER A 421 7.89 16.60 -5.84
C SER A 421 6.42 16.58 -5.40
N ALA A 422 5.71 15.52 -5.74
CA ALA A 422 4.36 15.22 -5.27
C ALA A 422 4.37 13.97 -4.36
N ASN A 423 3.29 13.78 -3.60
CA ASN A 423 3.09 12.52 -2.88
C ASN A 423 2.68 11.42 -3.86
N ALA A 424 3.07 10.18 -3.56
CA ALA A 424 2.61 8.96 -4.21
C ALA A 424 1.43 8.38 -3.43
N TYR A 425 0.63 7.55 -4.09
CA TYR A 425 -0.62 7.00 -3.56
C TYR A 425 -0.70 5.50 -3.80
N THR A 426 -1.36 4.79 -2.87
CA THR A 426 -1.65 3.34 -2.95
C THR A 426 -3.08 3.07 -3.42
N ALA A 427 -3.97 4.05 -3.25
CA ALA A 427 -5.36 4.04 -3.72
C ALA A 427 -5.81 5.48 -3.99
N PRO A 428 -6.97 5.72 -4.62
CA PRO A 428 -7.42 7.07 -5.02
C PRO A 428 -7.32 8.13 -3.90
N ASN A 429 -7.58 7.71 -2.66
CA ASN A 429 -7.68 8.58 -1.49
C ASN A 429 -6.68 8.20 -0.39
N ALA A 430 -5.67 7.38 -0.70
CA ALA A 430 -4.71 6.86 0.26
C ALA A 430 -3.29 7.24 -0.16
N VAL A 431 -2.69 8.18 0.58
CA VAL A 431 -1.28 8.56 0.40
C VAL A 431 -0.40 7.38 0.80
N ALA A 432 0.59 7.06 -0.02
CA ALA A 432 1.55 6.03 0.29
C ALA A 432 2.39 6.46 1.51
N PRO A 433 2.69 5.54 2.44
CA PRO A 433 3.54 5.86 3.58
C PRO A 433 4.92 6.35 3.10
N GLY A 434 5.42 7.43 3.72
CA GLY A 434 6.78 7.91 3.50
C GLY A 434 7.80 6.98 4.15
N VAL A 435 9.00 6.88 3.56
CA VAL A 435 10.11 6.16 4.19
C VAL A 435 10.92 7.16 5.01
N ASP A 436 11.16 6.86 6.29
CA ASP A 436 12.10 7.60 7.15
C ASP A 436 13.54 7.30 6.72
N PRO A 437 14.27 8.23 6.08
CA PRO A 437 15.67 8.08 5.81
C PRO A 437 16.44 8.83 6.90
N THR A 438 16.34 8.38 8.15
CA THR A 438 17.23 8.77 9.27
C THR A 438 17.31 10.26 9.64
N ASN A 439 16.32 11.10 9.31
CA ASN A 439 16.29 12.49 9.78
C ASN A 439 14.86 12.98 10.09
N PRO A 440 14.48 13.11 11.38
CA PRO A 440 13.13 13.47 11.81
C PRO A 440 12.72 14.95 11.57
N ALA A 441 13.57 15.77 10.93
CA ALA A 441 13.21 17.15 10.60
C ALA A 441 12.31 17.31 9.34
N ARG A 442 11.93 16.21 8.66
CA ARG A 442 11.14 16.23 7.41
C ARG A 442 9.87 15.35 7.42
N THR A 443 9.35 14.97 8.59
CA THR A 443 8.28 13.96 8.72
C THR A 443 6.85 14.53 8.83
N LYS A 444 6.47 15.52 8.00
CA LYS A 444 5.06 15.88 7.79
C LYS A 444 4.72 15.99 6.31
N ALA A 445 3.48 15.67 5.96
CA ALA A 445 3.00 15.34 4.61
C ALA A 445 3.47 16.28 3.50
N GLY A 446 3.93 15.69 2.38
CA GLY A 446 4.53 16.38 1.24
C GLY A 446 6.01 16.02 1.09
N ALA A 447 6.36 15.21 0.09
CA ALA A 447 7.72 14.97 -0.43
C ALA A 447 8.58 13.82 0.15
N GLN A 448 8.03 12.69 0.63
CA GLN A 448 8.85 11.51 1.03
C GLN A 448 8.29 10.12 0.66
N SER A 449 7.25 10.04 -0.16
CA SER A 449 6.69 8.75 -0.61
C SER A 449 7.26 8.36 -1.97
N TYR A 450 7.78 7.14 -2.09
CA TYR A 450 8.27 6.60 -3.36
C TYR A 450 7.14 6.15 -4.28
N CYS A 451 7.33 6.33 -5.58
CA CYS A 451 6.45 5.79 -6.62
C CYS A 451 7.11 4.62 -7.35
N GLY A 452 6.38 3.97 -8.25
CA GLY A 452 6.95 2.88 -9.04
C GLY A 452 7.24 1.64 -8.19
N PRO A 453 8.21 0.78 -8.56
CA PRO A 453 8.51 -0.44 -7.83
C PRO A 453 9.03 -0.14 -6.41
N THR A 454 8.36 -0.66 -5.39
CA THR A 454 8.78 -0.62 -3.97
C THR A 454 8.74 -2.03 -3.37
N SER A 455 9.31 -2.21 -2.17
CA SER A 455 9.29 -3.52 -1.48
C SER A 455 7.88 -4.03 -1.17
N ASN A 456 6.91 -3.12 -0.99
CA ASN A 456 5.54 -3.43 -0.56
C ASN A 456 4.50 -3.21 -1.67
N GLY A 457 4.94 -3.15 -2.93
CA GLY A 457 4.07 -2.97 -4.09
C GLY A 457 4.50 -1.85 -5.03
N LYS A 458 3.57 -1.39 -5.85
CA LYS A 458 3.80 -0.23 -6.72
C LYS A 458 2.93 0.94 -6.25
N ASN A 459 3.49 2.13 -6.12
CA ASN A 459 2.69 3.35 -5.83
C ASN A 459 2.62 4.21 -7.09
N ALA A 460 1.53 4.97 -7.27
CA ALA A 460 1.35 5.85 -8.43
C ALA A 460 1.29 7.33 -8.03
N CYS A 461 1.62 8.17 -9.00
CA CYS A 461 1.64 9.62 -8.84
C CYS A 461 0.29 10.25 -9.17
N PRO A 462 -0.07 11.36 -8.50
CA PRO A 462 -1.35 12.01 -8.70
C PRO A 462 -1.52 12.54 -10.13
N ILE A 463 -2.76 12.87 -10.49
CA ILE A 463 -3.07 13.47 -11.80
C ILE A 463 -2.21 14.73 -12.01
N GLY A 464 -1.59 14.85 -13.18
CA GLY A 464 -0.68 15.96 -13.51
C GLY A 464 0.74 15.78 -12.99
N SER A 465 1.14 14.56 -12.63
CA SER A 465 2.50 14.25 -12.18
C SER A 465 3.02 12.93 -12.75
N THR A 466 4.34 12.81 -12.78
CA THR A 466 5.08 11.69 -13.37
C THR A 466 5.87 10.94 -12.32
N CYS A 467 5.80 9.60 -12.37
CA CYS A 467 6.71 8.74 -11.61
C CYS A 467 8.04 8.56 -12.35
N VAL A 468 9.13 9.10 -11.81
CA VAL A 468 10.45 9.06 -12.45
C VAL A 468 11.58 9.24 -11.43
N GLN A 469 12.81 8.85 -11.78
CA GLN A 469 14.00 9.15 -10.98
C GLN A 469 14.39 10.63 -11.12
N GLY A 470 14.51 11.34 -10.01
CA GLY A 470 14.82 12.77 -10.01
C GLY A 470 16.33 13.07 -10.12
N GLY A 471 16.65 14.29 -10.56
CA GLY A 471 17.99 14.86 -10.53
C GLY A 471 18.79 14.78 -11.84
N ALA A 472 19.88 15.55 -11.91
CA ALA A 472 20.73 15.67 -13.11
C ALA A 472 21.48 14.37 -13.46
N GLY A 473 21.68 13.48 -12.48
CA GLY A 473 22.34 12.20 -12.66
C GLY A 473 21.52 11.08 -12.03
N VAL A 474 21.07 10.14 -12.86
CA VAL A 474 20.34 8.95 -12.42
C VAL A 474 21.23 7.72 -12.53
N ALA A 475 21.32 6.95 -11.45
CA ALA A 475 22.11 5.73 -11.39
C ALA A 475 21.19 4.53 -11.22
N LYS A 476 21.29 3.60 -12.16
CA LYS A 476 20.53 2.34 -12.17
C LYS A 476 20.64 1.62 -10.82
N GLY A 477 19.50 1.24 -10.25
CA GLY A 477 19.40 0.53 -8.97
C GLY A 477 19.78 1.34 -7.73
N LYS A 478 20.08 2.64 -7.87
CA LYS A 478 20.48 3.51 -6.75
C LYS A 478 19.55 4.70 -6.55
N THR A 479 19.14 5.35 -7.64
CA THR A 479 18.27 6.54 -7.55
C THR A 479 16.82 6.08 -7.34
N PRO A 480 16.12 6.54 -6.29
CA PRO A 480 14.73 6.16 -6.06
C PRO A 480 13.79 6.84 -7.07
N TYR A 481 12.65 6.21 -7.32
CA TYR A 481 11.54 6.80 -8.08
C TYR A 481 10.69 7.69 -7.17
N MET A 482 10.40 8.89 -7.64
CA MET A 482 9.56 9.86 -6.95
C MET A 482 8.54 10.45 -7.91
N CYS A 483 7.45 10.99 -7.34
CA CYS A 483 6.50 11.76 -8.13
C CYS A 483 6.99 13.18 -8.30
N PHE A 484 7.02 13.67 -9.53
CA PHE A 484 7.29 15.06 -9.86
C PHE A 484 6.12 15.64 -10.64
N TRP A 485 5.71 16.87 -10.32
CA TRP A 485 4.68 17.55 -11.09
C TRP A 485 5.08 17.68 -12.56
N ASP A 486 4.13 17.55 -13.48
CA ASP A 486 4.42 17.75 -14.90
C ASP A 486 4.73 19.23 -15.14
N LYS A 487 5.77 19.48 -15.93
CA LYS A 487 6.13 20.84 -16.36
C LYS A 487 5.02 21.40 -17.24
N PRO A 488 4.37 22.51 -16.86
CA PRO A 488 3.33 23.09 -17.69
C PRO A 488 3.94 23.80 -18.91
N ALA A 489 3.16 23.89 -19.99
CA ALA A 489 3.61 24.49 -21.25
C ALA A 489 3.42 26.01 -21.27
N PHE A 490 4.35 26.71 -21.92
CA PHE A 490 4.22 28.13 -22.20
C PHE A 490 3.34 28.37 -23.43
N ALA A 491 2.52 29.43 -23.39
CA ALA A 491 1.66 29.81 -24.50
C ALA A 491 2.43 30.20 -25.78
N ASN A 492 3.66 30.72 -25.64
CA ASN A 492 4.55 30.98 -26.79
C ASN A 492 5.37 29.75 -27.22
N GLY A 493 5.21 28.60 -26.56
CA GLY A 493 5.91 27.34 -26.85
C GLY A 493 7.37 27.26 -26.38
N THR A 494 8.04 28.38 -26.09
CA THR A 494 9.49 28.39 -25.80
C THR A 494 9.86 28.94 -24.43
N GLY A 495 9.01 29.76 -23.81
CA GLY A 495 9.36 30.50 -22.60
C GLY A 495 10.41 31.60 -22.83
N ILE A 496 10.79 31.89 -24.07
CA ILE A 496 11.76 32.94 -24.41
C ILE A 496 11.04 34.28 -24.54
N LEU A 497 11.54 35.28 -23.82
CA LEU A 497 11.00 36.64 -23.81
C LEU A 497 12.07 37.64 -24.31
N PRO A 498 11.79 38.42 -25.36
CA PRO A 498 12.64 39.52 -25.80
C PRO A 498 12.67 40.65 -24.76
N PRO A 499 13.61 41.62 -24.89
CA PRO A 499 13.72 42.76 -23.98
C PRO A 499 12.43 43.57 -23.83
N ALA A 500 12.36 44.31 -22.72
CA ALA A 500 11.25 45.18 -22.40
C ALA A 500 10.83 46.08 -23.57
N GLY A 501 9.52 46.21 -23.78
CA GLY A 501 8.93 47.04 -24.85
C GLY A 501 8.93 46.42 -26.24
N GLN A 502 9.51 45.23 -26.44
CA GLN A 502 9.44 44.51 -27.71
C GLN A 502 8.18 43.62 -27.79
N PRO A 503 7.59 43.40 -28.99
CA PRO A 503 6.52 42.44 -29.18
C PRO A 503 6.93 41.04 -28.71
N GLY A 504 6.11 40.43 -27.84
CA GLY A 504 6.39 39.12 -27.27
C GLY A 504 7.16 39.13 -25.94
N ALA A 505 7.44 40.29 -25.34
CA ALA A 505 8.09 40.43 -24.03
C ALA A 505 7.26 39.87 -22.84
N SER A 506 6.14 39.21 -23.11
CA SER A 506 5.34 38.51 -22.13
C SER A 506 4.80 37.19 -22.69
N THR A 507 4.67 36.19 -21.82
CA THR A 507 4.00 34.92 -22.11
C THR A 507 3.22 34.44 -20.90
N THR A 508 2.40 33.42 -21.08
CA THR A 508 1.63 32.82 -20.00
C THR A 508 1.88 31.33 -19.90
N LEU A 509 1.61 30.80 -18.73
CA LEU A 509 1.53 29.39 -18.41
C LEU A 509 0.16 29.12 -17.77
N PHE A 510 -0.45 27.99 -18.08
CA PHE A 510 -1.75 27.61 -17.52
C PHE A 510 -1.61 26.40 -16.61
N ILE A 511 -2.13 26.50 -15.37
CA ILE A 511 -2.27 25.38 -14.46
C ILE A 511 -3.75 24.96 -14.43
N PRO A 512 -4.08 23.78 -14.97
CA PRO A 512 -5.46 23.31 -15.02
C PRO A 512 -6.03 23.10 -13.62
N GLN A 513 -7.32 23.44 -13.41
CA GLN A 513 -7.93 23.24 -12.10
C GLN A 513 -8.00 21.76 -11.67
N TRP A 514 -7.86 20.85 -12.65
CA TRP A 514 -8.02 19.42 -12.49
C TRP A 514 -6.74 18.66 -12.13
N SER A 515 -5.63 19.37 -12.03
CA SER A 515 -4.37 18.81 -11.56
C SER A 515 -4.46 18.48 -10.08
N GLY A 516 -3.86 17.35 -9.68
CA GLY A 516 -3.79 16.93 -8.28
C GLY A 516 -5.13 16.73 -7.57
N ILE A 517 -6.23 16.56 -8.32
CA ILE A 517 -7.53 16.21 -7.73
C ILE A 517 -7.39 14.89 -6.98
N THR A 518 -7.46 14.99 -5.66
CA THR A 518 -7.50 13.89 -4.70
C THR A 518 -8.63 14.16 -3.72
N THR A 519 -9.15 13.17 -3.00
CA THR A 519 -10.01 13.51 -1.84
C THR A 519 -9.13 13.77 -0.61
N GLY A 520 -9.37 14.84 0.12
CA GLY A 520 -8.63 15.14 1.34
C GLY A 520 -8.61 16.63 1.67
N PRO A 521 -8.01 17.02 2.81
CA PRO A 521 -7.99 18.41 3.26
C PRO A 521 -7.07 19.32 2.45
N GLN A 522 -6.04 18.79 1.79
CA GLN A 522 -5.13 19.56 0.91
C GLN A 522 -4.99 18.87 -0.44
N GLN A 523 -5.27 19.62 -1.51
CA GLN A 523 -5.20 19.16 -2.89
C GLN A 523 -4.26 20.07 -3.67
N ILE A 524 -2.98 19.72 -3.74
CA ILE A 524 -1.98 20.50 -4.48
C ILE A 524 -2.25 20.33 -5.96
N GLN A 525 -2.48 21.42 -6.69
CA GLN A 525 -2.63 21.38 -8.15
C GLN A 525 -1.27 21.29 -8.84
N TRP A 526 -0.31 22.07 -8.37
CA TRP A 526 1.05 22.05 -8.88
C TRP A 526 1.98 22.70 -7.86
N SER A 527 3.20 22.19 -7.77
CA SER A 527 4.24 22.83 -6.97
C SER A 527 5.59 22.73 -7.69
N GLY A 528 6.40 23.77 -7.52
CA GLY A 528 7.71 23.88 -8.14
C GLY A 528 8.22 25.30 -8.03
N ASN A 529 9.20 25.63 -8.86
CA ASN A 529 9.69 27.00 -8.98
C ASN A 529 9.92 27.40 -10.42
N TYR A 530 9.93 28.71 -10.63
CA TYR A 530 10.30 29.36 -11.88
C TYR A 530 11.63 30.07 -11.70
N TYR A 531 12.46 30.03 -12.74
CA TYR A 531 13.75 30.71 -12.74
C TYR A 531 13.99 31.37 -14.09
N VAL A 532 14.90 32.34 -14.12
CA VAL A 532 15.22 33.10 -15.33
C VAL A 532 16.65 32.81 -15.75
N GLN A 533 16.86 32.60 -17.04
CA GLN A 533 18.18 32.47 -17.65
C GLN A 533 18.37 33.58 -18.69
N GLN A 534 19.54 34.22 -18.67
CA GLN A 534 19.91 35.16 -19.74
C GLN A 534 20.12 34.40 -21.05
N CYS A 535 19.81 35.04 -22.18
CA CYS A 535 20.11 34.56 -23.53
C CYS A 535 21.16 35.46 -24.21
N PRO A 536 22.47 35.30 -23.91
CA PRO A 536 23.52 36.13 -24.49
C PRO A 536 23.48 36.08 -26.02
N GLY A 537 23.46 37.26 -26.67
CA GLY A 537 23.39 37.37 -28.13
C GLY A 537 22.15 36.73 -28.76
N GLY A 538 21.08 36.53 -27.98
CA GLY A 538 19.84 35.86 -28.43
C GLY A 538 19.90 34.32 -28.37
N ASN A 539 21.01 33.73 -27.93
CA ASN A 539 21.13 32.28 -27.77
C ASN A 539 20.79 31.88 -26.33
N CYS A 540 19.65 31.21 -26.15
CA CYS A 540 19.22 30.75 -24.83
C CYS A 540 19.84 29.41 -24.45
N PRO A 541 20.18 29.18 -23.17
CA PRO A 541 20.55 27.86 -22.68
C PRO A 541 19.44 26.84 -22.94
N ALA A 542 19.82 25.57 -23.10
CA ALA A 542 18.85 24.50 -23.25
C ALA A 542 17.98 24.39 -22.00
N SER A 543 16.68 24.23 -22.22
CA SER A 543 15.73 23.94 -21.15
C SER A 543 16.08 22.61 -20.47
N ILE A 544 15.99 22.60 -19.15
CA ILE A 544 16.18 21.38 -18.37
C ILE A 544 14.88 20.60 -18.40
N GLU A 545 14.96 19.38 -18.91
CA GLU A 545 13.81 18.49 -19.09
C GLU A 545 13.78 17.36 -18.05
N THR A 546 14.81 17.24 -17.20
CA THR A 546 14.90 16.23 -16.15
C THR A 546 14.25 16.72 -14.86
N PRO A 547 13.22 16.04 -14.33
CA PRO A 547 12.52 16.49 -13.12
C PRO A 547 13.42 16.53 -11.89
N GLY A 548 13.11 17.43 -10.94
CA GLY A 548 13.89 17.63 -9.73
C GLY A 548 15.32 18.13 -9.98
N THR A 549 15.60 18.67 -11.16
CA THR A 549 16.90 19.23 -11.52
C THR A 549 16.78 20.75 -11.54
N GLY A 550 17.50 21.42 -10.64
CA GLY A 550 17.59 22.88 -10.62
C GLY A 550 18.33 23.44 -11.85
N PRO A 551 18.28 24.77 -12.07
CA PRO A 551 18.97 25.41 -13.18
C PRO A 551 20.48 25.10 -13.19
N ALA A 552 21.03 24.79 -14.36
CA ALA A 552 22.48 24.61 -14.59
C ALA A 552 23.23 25.96 -14.66
N TYR A 553 22.64 27.03 -14.14
CA TYR A 553 23.19 28.37 -14.13
C TYR A 553 23.71 28.68 -12.74
N ALA A 554 24.76 29.50 -12.64
CA ALA A 554 25.56 29.56 -11.44
C ALA A 554 24.74 29.94 -10.18
N ALA A 555 24.14 31.12 -10.16
CA ALA A 555 23.25 31.54 -9.08
C ALA A 555 22.00 32.18 -9.69
N ASN A 556 20.81 31.86 -9.19
CA ASN A 556 19.55 32.33 -9.77
C ASN A 556 18.54 32.68 -8.69
N SER A 557 17.81 33.76 -8.94
CA SER A 557 16.58 34.06 -8.22
C SER A 557 15.51 33.04 -8.63
N LEU A 558 14.76 32.54 -7.65
CA LEU A 558 13.68 31.58 -7.85
C LEU A 558 12.35 32.20 -7.43
N ALA A 559 11.29 32.00 -8.21
CA ALA A 559 9.92 32.22 -7.77
C ALA A 559 9.33 30.86 -7.39
N GLU A 560 9.15 30.59 -6.09
CA GLU A 560 8.73 29.29 -5.57
C GLU A 560 7.22 29.30 -5.30
N VAL A 561 6.54 28.18 -5.57
CA VAL A 561 5.09 28.11 -5.41
C VAL A 561 4.55 26.71 -5.14
N THR A 562 3.48 26.67 -4.37
CA THR A 562 2.56 25.55 -4.22
C THR A 562 1.14 26.05 -4.45
N TYR A 563 0.58 25.76 -5.61
CA TYR A 563 -0.82 26.05 -5.93
C TYR A 563 -1.73 24.98 -5.31
N GLN A 564 -2.75 25.43 -4.60
CA GLN A 564 -3.72 24.57 -3.92
C GLN A 564 -5.08 24.67 -4.60
N HIS A 565 -5.81 23.57 -4.70
CA HIS A 565 -7.13 23.53 -5.32
C HIS A 565 -8.23 24.04 -4.38
N ASN A 566 -8.17 23.65 -3.11
CA ASN A 566 -9.26 23.81 -2.14
C ASN A 566 -8.88 24.68 -0.93
N THR A 567 -7.73 25.35 -1.00
CA THR A 567 -7.21 26.21 0.07
C THR A 567 -6.25 27.25 -0.52
N VAL A 568 -5.59 27.99 0.37
CA VAL A 568 -4.68 29.09 0.04
C VAL A 568 -3.41 28.59 -0.64
N ASP A 569 -2.98 29.27 -1.70
CA ASP A 569 -1.68 29.03 -2.31
C ASP A 569 -0.56 29.54 -1.41
N TYR A 570 0.63 29.00 -1.59
CA TYR A 570 1.86 29.46 -0.94
C TYR A 570 2.87 29.83 -2.01
N TYR A 571 3.51 30.99 -1.89
CA TYR A 571 4.51 31.44 -2.84
C TYR A 571 5.50 32.42 -2.24
N ASP A 572 6.66 32.54 -2.88
CA ASP A 572 7.73 33.43 -2.48
C ASP A 572 8.73 33.69 -3.61
N VAL A 573 9.64 34.63 -3.36
CA VAL A 573 10.85 34.83 -4.17
C VAL A 573 12.04 34.45 -3.29
N SER A 574 12.84 33.51 -3.77
CA SER A 574 13.98 32.95 -3.06
C SER A 574 15.28 33.32 -3.75
N ILE A 575 16.22 33.79 -2.95
CA ILE A 575 17.60 34.13 -3.35
C ILE A 575 18.61 33.41 -2.45
N ILE A 576 18.21 32.30 -1.80
CA ILE A 576 19.10 31.45 -1.01
C ILE A 576 20.29 31.01 -1.85
N ASN A 577 20.03 30.57 -3.08
CA ASN A 577 21.06 30.08 -4.01
C ASN A 577 21.64 31.21 -4.87
N GLY A 578 21.37 32.46 -4.48
CA GLY A 578 21.84 33.69 -5.09
C GLY A 578 20.83 34.33 -6.05
N ALA A 579 21.28 35.33 -6.81
CA ALA A 579 20.41 36.18 -7.62
C ALA A 579 21.08 36.59 -8.93
N ASN A 580 20.31 36.55 -10.02
CA ASN A 580 20.75 36.99 -11.35
C ASN A 580 19.82 38.05 -11.96
N TYR A 581 18.52 37.95 -11.69
CA TYR A 581 17.52 38.94 -12.05
C TYR A 581 16.67 39.30 -10.83
N GLY A 582 16.14 40.51 -10.81
CA GLY A 582 15.10 40.89 -9.87
C GLY A 582 13.75 40.31 -10.28
N LEU A 583 13.09 39.59 -9.38
CA LEU A 583 11.78 39.00 -9.60
C LEU A 583 10.74 39.66 -8.71
N ALA A 584 9.59 40.05 -9.27
CA ALA A 584 8.42 40.38 -8.48
C ALA A 584 7.33 39.36 -8.78
N PHE A 585 6.80 38.68 -7.76
CA PHE A 585 5.84 37.58 -7.93
C PHE A 585 4.62 37.79 -7.03
N GLY A 586 3.44 37.96 -7.62
CA GLY A 586 2.21 38.17 -6.85
C GLY A 586 0.95 37.99 -7.68
N PRO A 587 -0.24 38.10 -7.06
CA PRO A 587 -1.51 37.95 -7.75
C PRO A 587 -1.70 39.03 -8.82
N THR A 588 -2.25 38.65 -9.97
CA THR A 588 -2.50 39.60 -11.10
C THR A 588 -3.53 40.66 -10.74
N ASP A 589 -4.57 40.29 -9.99
CA ASP A 589 -5.60 41.17 -9.47
C ASP A 589 -5.40 41.31 -7.95
N PRO A 590 -4.51 42.20 -7.48
CA PRO A 590 -4.19 42.31 -6.06
C PRO A 590 -5.43 42.74 -5.26
N VAL A 591 -5.85 41.91 -4.31
CA VAL A 591 -6.85 42.28 -3.32
C VAL A 591 -6.16 43.07 -2.22
N SER A 592 -6.60 44.30 -1.96
CA SER A 592 -6.12 45.08 -0.82
C SER A 592 -6.48 44.35 0.47
N THR A 593 -5.51 43.75 1.14
CA THR A 593 -5.72 43.16 2.46
C THR A 593 -4.92 43.93 3.51
N ALA A 594 -5.46 44.03 4.73
CA ALA A 594 -4.75 44.61 5.88
C ALA A 594 -3.64 43.70 6.42
N LYS A 595 -3.41 42.52 5.82
CA LYS A 595 -2.41 41.53 6.23
C LYS A 595 -1.27 41.54 5.22
N ASN A 596 -0.10 42.02 5.63
CA ASN A 596 1.06 42.27 4.77
C ASN A 596 1.46 41.11 3.83
N TYR A 597 1.29 39.86 4.28
CA TYR A 597 1.71 38.65 3.54
C TYR A 597 0.57 37.90 2.84
N ALA A 598 -0.65 38.44 2.88
CA ALA A 598 -1.80 37.89 2.18
C ALA A 598 -2.02 38.62 0.85
N CYS A 599 -1.88 37.90 -0.26
CA CYS A 599 -2.01 38.41 -1.63
C CYS A 599 -1.04 39.58 -1.94
N GLY A 600 0.15 39.56 -1.34
CA GLY A 600 1.22 40.51 -1.60
C GLY A 600 2.13 40.10 -2.78
N THR A 601 3.09 40.97 -3.10
CA THR A 601 4.03 40.74 -4.22
C THR A 601 5.47 40.82 -3.68
N PRO A 602 6.07 39.71 -3.21
CA PRO A 602 7.50 39.65 -2.88
C PRO A 602 8.37 40.11 -4.04
N GLY A 603 9.48 40.77 -3.71
CA GLY A 603 10.46 41.26 -4.67
C GLY A 603 10.03 42.49 -5.47
N GLU A 604 8.88 43.06 -5.18
CA GLU A 604 8.35 44.23 -5.89
C GLU A 604 9.17 45.51 -5.60
N ARG A 605 9.45 46.29 -6.65
CA ARG A 605 10.20 47.56 -6.56
C ARG A 605 9.33 48.73 -6.15
N VAL A 606 8.05 48.69 -6.54
CA VAL A 606 7.06 49.73 -6.28
C VAL A 606 5.74 49.07 -5.88
N PRO A 607 5.11 49.45 -4.74
CA PRO A 607 3.88 48.83 -4.30
C PRO A 607 2.81 48.82 -5.41
N PRO A 608 2.09 47.70 -5.64
CA PRO A 608 1.01 47.65 -6.60
C PRO A 608 -0.06 48.71 -6.29
N MET A 609 -0.74 49.26 -7.30
CA MET A 609 -1.85 50.18 -7.06
C MET A 609 -2.94 49.49 -6.24
N GLY A 610 -3.31 50.07 -5.09
CA GLY A 610 -4.42 49.58 -4.24
C GLY A 610 -4.01 48.84 -2.96
N VAL A 611 -2.73 48.55 -2.74
CA VAL A 611 -2.23 48.00 -1.46
C VAL A 611 -1.63 49.13 -0.62
N SER A 612 -2.00 49.23 0.66
CA SER A 612 -1.30 50.12 1.60
C SER A 612 0.09 49.54 1.85
N ALA A 613 1.15 50.29 1.49
CA ALA A 613 2.53 49.81 1.58
C ALA A 613 2.99 49.71 3.05
N THR A 614 2.73 48.57 3.68
CA THR A 614 3.32 48.20 4.98
C THR A 614 4.59 47.36 4.84
N LEU A 615 4.91 46.87 3.63
CA LEU A 615 6.13 46.12 3.35
C LEU A 615 7.21 46.99 2.69
N PRO A 616 8.50 46.81 3.03
CA PRO A 616 9.59 47.53 2.37
C PRO A 616 9.74 47.13 0.89
N ASN A 617 10.09 48.10 0.04
CA ASN A 617 10.36 47.86 -1.37
C ASN A 617 11.68 47.12 -1.58
N SER A 618 11.75 46.31 -2.62
CA SER A 618 12.99 45.64 -3.04
C SER A 618 13.77 46.53 -3.98
N SER A 619 14.97 46.95 -3.56
CA SER A 619 15.86 47.77 -4.40
C SER A 619 16.58 46.93 -5.47
N TRP A 620 16.72 45.62 -5.22
CA TRP A 620 17.57 44.71 -6.01
C TRP A 620 18.98 45.26 -6.26
N ALA A 621 19.44 46.10 -5.34
CA ALA A 621 20.76 46.70 -5.35
C ALA A 621 21.64 45.95 -4.36
N PHE A 622 22.50 45.09 -4.88
CA PHE A 622 23.36 44.23 -4.10
C PHE A 622 24.69 44.93 -3.79
N ALA A 623 24.95 45.17 -2.51
CA ALA A 623 26.10 45.92 -2.03
C ALA A 623 26.75 45.21 -0.82
N PRO A 624 27.42 44.06 -1.01
CA PRO A 624 28.18 43.44 0.05
C PRO A 624 29.30 44.37 0.53
N THR A 625 29.60 44.32 1.83
CA THR A 625 30.63 45.16 2.46
C THR A 625 31.60 44.28 3.23
N THR A 626 32.60 44.87 3.90
CA THR A 626 33.51 44.11 4.77
C THR A 626 32.76 43.45 5.94
N ALA A 627 31.58 43.95 6.30
CA ALA A 627 30.68 43.34 7.27
C ALA A 627 29.91 42.13 6.70
N SER A 628 30.04 41.81 5.41
CA SER A 628 29.43 40.62 4.79
C SER A 628 30.20 39.32 5.05
N PHE A 629 31.27 39.37 5.85
CA PHE A 629 32.10 38.21 6.19
C PHE A 629 32.06 37.92 7.69
N PRO A 630 32.28 36.66 8.11
CA PRO A 630 32.38 36.33 9.53
C PRO A 630 33.43 37.16 10.28
N PRO A 631 33.21 37.48 11.57
CA PRO A 631 34.17 38.23 12.37
C PRO A 631 35.55 37.56 12.41
N GLY A 632 36.60 38.30 12.02
CA GLY A 632 37.98 37.80 11.97
C GLY A 632 38.49 37.44 10.58
N GLN A 633 37.61 37.40 9.56
CA GLN A 633 38.00 37.13 8.16
C GLN A 633 38.55 38.33 7.39
N THR A 634 38.63 39.50 8.03
CA THR A 634 39.04 40.76 7.39
C THR A 634 40.46 40.73 6.79
N THR A 635 41.35 39.85 7.25
CA THR A 635 42.70 39.67 6.69
C THR A 635 42.74 38.86 5.40
N ALA A 636 41.70 38.11 5.06
CA ALA A 636 41.61 37.34 3.81
C ALA A 636 40.95 38.12 2.66
N VAL A 637 40.21 39.18 2.96
CA VAL A 637 39.47 40.00 2.00
C VAL A 637 40.34 41.18 1.54
N SER A 638 41.35 40.91 0.71
CA SER A 638 42.25 41.94 0.17
C SER A 638 41.65 42.81 -0.96
N ASP A 639 40.34 42.72 -1.20
CA ASP A 639 39.63 43.26 -2.37
C ASP A 639 38.25 43.82 -1.99
N SER A 640 37.55 44.46 -2.93
CA SER A 640 36.13 44.77 -2.83
C SER A 640 35.33 43.52 -2.45
N PRO A 641 34.53 43.57 -1.37
CA PRO A 641 33.65 42.47 -0.94
C PRO A 641 32.82 41.85 -2.05
N SER A 642 32.34 42.66 -3.00
CA SER A 642 31.53 42.23 -4.15
C SER A 642 32.18 41.11 -4.96
N SER A 643 33.50 41.15 -5.12
CA SER A 643 34.24 40.15 -5.90
C SER A 643 34.20 38.73 -5.34
N TYR A 644 33.91 38.55 -4.04
CA TYR A 644 33.82 37.24 -3.40
C TYR A 644 32.42 36.63 -3.52
N PHE A 645 31.42 37.42 -3.93
CA PHE A 645 30.06 36.97 -4.18
C PHE A 645 29.71 36.99 -5.67
N ALA A 646 30.50 37.64 -6.52
CA ALA A 646 30.23 37.76 -7.95
C ALA A 646 30.63 36.52 -8.74
N ILE A 647 29.75 36.07 -9.63
CA ILE A 647 30.07 35.14 -10.71
C ILE A 647 30.27 35.93 -11.99
N VAL A 648 31.30 35.55 -12.75
CA VAL A 648 31.66 36.22 -14.00
C VAL A 648 31.85 35.24 -15.15
N ASP A 649 31.53 35.71 -16.35
CA ASP A 649 31.82 35.04 -17.61
C ASP A 649 33.00 35.75 -18.30
N PRO A 650 34.20 35.15 -18.34
CA PRO A 650 35.35 35.72 -19.05
C PRO A 650 35.21 35.61 -20.58
N GLY A 651 34.08 35.11 -21.09
CA GLY A 651 33.84 34.88 -22.50
C GLY A 651 34.64 33.71 -23.05
N THR A 652 35.04 33.80 -24.31
CA THR A 652 35.77 32.74 -25.03
C THR A 652 37.29 32.79 -24.82
N ALA A 653 37.78 33.60 -23.87
CA ALA A 653 39.19 33.74 -23.60
C ALA A 653 39.80 32.39 -23.12
N PRO A 654 40.78 31.81 -23.85
CA PRO A 654 41.36 30.52 -23.49
C PRO A 654 42.14 30.54 -22.17
N THR A 655 42.58 31.71 -21.73
CA THR A 655 43.16 31.92 -20.40
C THR A 655 42.61 33.24 -19.84
N PRO A 656 41.55 33.18 -19.00
CA PRO A 656 41.00 34.36 -18.37
C PRO A 656 42.03 35.11 -17.53
N THR A 657 42.00 36.44 -17.54
CA THR A 657 42.87 37.29 -16.71
C THR A 657 42.58 37.03 -15.23
N PRO A 658 43.53 36.48 -14.44
CA PRO A 658 43.33 36.32 -13.01
C PRO A 658 43.21 37.68 -12.33
N CYS A 659 42.38 37.76 -11.30
CA CYS A 659 42.24 38.96 -10.50
C CYS A 659 42.27 38.62 -9.01
N THR A 660 43.08 39.36 -8.27
CA THR A 660 43.02 39.38 -6.81
C THR A 660 42.33 40.64 -6.30
N THR A 661 42.20 41.67 -7.15
CA THR A 661 41.48 42.91 -6.88
C THR A 661 40.60 43.36 -8.06
N GLN A 662 39.49 44.05 -7.79
CA GLN A 662 38.63 44.67 -8.81
C GLN A 662 39.42 45.64 -9.70
N SER A 663 40.43 46.32 -9.16
CA SER A 663 41.30 47.24 -9.90
C SER A 663 42.07 46.60 -11.06
N ILE A 664 42.28 45.28 -11.04
CA ILE A 664 42.93 44.53 -12.14
C ILE A 664 41.99 44.42 -13.35
N CYS A 665 40.69 44.41 -13.12
CA CYS A 665 39.67 44.27 -14.15
C CYS A 665 39.23 45.62 -14.73
N THR A 666 39.31 46.70 -13.95
CA THR A 666 38.88 48.02 -14.38
C THR A 666 39.96 48.75 -15.19
N SER A 667 39.76 48.93 -16.51
CA SER A 667 40.41 50.04 -17.24
C SER A 667 39.52 51.30 -17.30
N THR A 668 38.25 51.22 -16.88
CA THR A 668 37.32 52.37 -16.80
C THR A 668 36.29 52.18 -15.68
N THR A 669 36.08 53.25 -14.92
CA THR A 669 35.04 53.38 -13.88
C THR A 669 33.64 53.39 -14.51
N GLY A 670 32.83 52.36 -14.25
CA GLY A 670 31.43 52.28 -14.63
C GLY A 670 30.86 50.86 -14.47
N SER A 671 29.58 50.74 -14.15
CA SER A 671 28.85 49.49 -13.84
C SER A 671 28.72 48.49 -14.99
N SER A 672 29.42 48.70 -16.11
CA SER A 672 29.35 47.91 -17.35
C SER A 672 30.70 47.33 -17.80
N GLY A 673 31.79 47.57 -17.05
CA GLY A 673 33.10 46.97 -17.30
C GLY A 673 33.26 45.57 -16.70
N PRO A 674 34.31 44.82 -17.08
CA PRO A 674 34.57 43.51 -16.48
C PRO A 674 34.85 43.66 -14.98
N VAL A 675 34.32 42.72 -14.20
CA VAL A 675 34.45 42.67 -12.75
C VAL A 675 35.26 41.45 -12.33
N CYS A 676 35.88 41.53 -11.17
CA CYS A 676 36.59 40.42 -10.56
C CYS A 676 35.58 39.49 -9.89
N GLY A 677 35.61 38.20 -10.21
CA GLY A 677 34.73 37.22 -9.58
C GLY A 677 35.05 35.78 -9.94
N TRP A 678 34.20 34.85 -9.51
CA TRP A 678 34.37 33.42 -9.76
C TRP A 678 34.01 33.05 -11.20
N ASN A 679 34.86 32.25 -11.85
CA ASN A 679 34.65 31.85 -13.23
C ASN A 679 33.45 30.90 -13.36
N LYS A 680 32.39 31.35 -14.05
CA LYS A 680 31.16 30.60 -14.34
C LYS A 680 31.42 29.17 -14.83
N SER A 681 32.29 28.99 -15.82
CA SER A 681 32.55 27.67 -16.42
C SER A 681 33.23 26.70 -15.45
N LYS A 682 34.05 27.22 -14.53
CA LYS A 682 34.72 26.39 -13.52
C LYS A 682 33.81 26.06 -12.33
N VAL A 683 32.98 27.00 -11.88
CA VAL A 683 32.02 26.71 -10.79
C VAL A 683 31.01 25.64 -11.23
N LEU A 684 30.58 25.68 -12.50
CA LEU A 684 29.66 24.68 -13.05
C LEU A 684 30.29 23.30 -13.28
N SER A 685 31.62 23.18 -13.33
CA SER A 685 32.29 21.88 -13.49
C SER A 685 32.54 21.14 -12.17
N GLY A 686 32.29 21.79 -11.02
CA GLY A 686 32.53 21.23 -9.68
C GLY A 686 34.01 21.00 -9.33
N GLN A 687 34.94 21.56 -10.12
CA GLN A 687 36.39 21.47 -9.91
C GLN A 687 36.94 22.83 -9.47
N PHE A 688 36.46 23.34 -8.34
CA PHE A 688 36.77 24.69 -7.90
C PHE A 688 37.04 24.75 -6.40
N THR A 689 38.19 25.27 -5.99
CA THR A 689 38.56 25.36 -4.56
C THR A 689 38.05 26.64 -3.90
N PHE A 690 37.59 27.61 -4.68
CA PHE A 690 37.20 28.94 -4.21
C PHE A 690 38.33 29.66 -3.46
N ALA A 691 39.59 29.39 -3.80
CA ALA A 691 40.71 30.16 -3.30
C ALA A 691 40.71 31.55 -3.95
N ALA A 692 41.06 32.60 -3.21
CA ALA A 692 40.99 33.99 -3.69
C ALA A 692 41.74 34.25 -5.01
N ALA A 693 42.78 33.47 -5.31
CA ALA A 693 43.57 33.53 -6.54
C ALA A 693 42.88 32.89 -7.78
N GLU A 694 41.78 32.15 -7.60
CA GLU A 694 41.03 31.53 -8.70
C GLU A 694 39.99 32.47 -9.32
N ARG A 695 39.83 33.68 -8.80
CA ARG A 695 38.98 34.72 -9.36
C ARG A 695 39.59 35.29 -10.64
N VAL A 696 38.73 35.70 -11.56
CA VAL A 696 39.11 36.18 -12.89
C VAL A 696 38.31 37.42 -13.25
N CYS A 697 38.82 38.21 -14.20
CA CYS A 697 38.05 39.30 -14.79
C CYS A 697 37.05 38.76 -15.82
N GLY A 698 35.81 39.21 -15.77
CA GLY A 698 34.79 38.85 -16.75
C GLY A 698 33.54 39.71 -16.65
N ASN A 699 32.60 39.49 -17.56
CA ASN A 699 31.30 40.13 -17.48
C ASN A 699 30.53 39.57 -16.28
N PHE A 700 29.88 40.44 -15.51
CA PHE A 700 29.05 40.00 -14.40
C PHE A 700 27.89 39.11 -14.88
N VAL A 701 27.60 38.06 -14.10
CA VAL A 701 26.59 37.05 -14.43
C VAL A 701 25.50 36.95 -13.36
N SER A 702 25.91 36.86 -12.09
CA SER A 702 25.01 36.62 -10.97
C SER A 702 25.73 36.80 -9.64
N TRP A 703 24.98 37.10 -8.60
CA TRP A 703 25.42 37.10 -7.20
C TRP A 703 25.23 35.70 -6.62
N ALA A 704 26.30 35.07 -6.14
CA ALA A 704 26.24 33.84 -5.37
C ALA A 704 26.19 34.15 -3.87
N THR A 705 25.48 33.33 -3.11
CA THR A 705 25.51 33.35 -1.65
C THR A 705 26.66 32.50 -1.12
N ALA A 706 27.01 32.67 0.16
CA ALA A 706 27.95 31.77 0.83
C ALA A 706 27.44 30.30 0.80
N ASP A 707 26.14 30.11 0.97
CA ASP A 707 25.47 28.81 0.82
C ASP A 707 25.73 28.17 -0.56
N GLN A 708 25.45 28.91 -1.64
CA GLN A 708 25.67 28.43 -3.00
C GLN A 708 27.16 28.15 -3.28
N ILE A 709 28.05 29.00 -2.78
CA ILE A 709 29.50 28.82 -2.90
C ILE A 709 29.96 27.53 -2.22
N TRP A 710 29.42 27.23 -1.04
CA TRP A 710 29.67 25.95 -0.39
C TRP A 710 29.09 24.78 -1.19
N GLY A 711 27.85 24.91 -1.68
CA GLY A 711 27.12 23.88 -2.42
C GLY A 711 27.86 23.37 -3.67
N TRP A 712 28.55 24.24 -4.41
CA TRP A 712 29.31 23.84 -5.60
C TRP A 712 30.53 22.96 -5.34
N ASN A 713 31.05 22.97 -4.12
CA ASN A 713 32.20 22.17 -3.71
C ASN A 713 31.84 21.10 -2.66
N GLY A 714 30.54 20.81 -2.51
CA GLY A 714 29.98 19.95 -1.46
C GLY A 714 30.20 18.44 -1.64
N ASN A 715 30.91 17.99 -2.67
CA ASN A 715 31.09 16.55 -2.98
C ASN A 715 31.99 15.79 -1.98
N GLN A 716 32.33 16.37 -0.82
CA GLN A 716 33.17 15.77 0.22
C GLN A 716 34.54 15.26 -0.28
N ASN A 717 34.96 15.65 -1.49
CA ASN A 717 36.29 15.31 -1.97
C ASN A 717 37.29 16.18 -1.22
N THR A 718 37.92 15.59 -0.20
CA THR A 718 38.98 16.20 0.62
C THR A 718 40.12 16.82 -0.18
N GLN A 719 40.25 16.51 -1.48
CA GLN A 719 41.19 17.14 -2.41
C GLN A 719 40.88 18.62 -2.71
N TYR A 720 39.61 19.04 -2.64
CA TYR A 720 39.17 20.41 -2.94
C TYR A 720 38.42 20.97 -1.73
N LEU A 721 39.12 21.34 -0.66
CA LEU A 721 38.48 22.07 0.44
C LEU A 721 38.06 23.46 -0.06
N ASN A 722 36.84 23.89 0.27
CA ASN A 722 36.37 25.24 -0.05
C ASN A 722 37.15 26.27 0.77
N GLN A 723 37.91 27.13 0.09
CA GLN A 723 38.81 28.14 0.64
C GLN A 723 38.21 29.55 0.58
N ALA A 724 36.91 29.69 0.31
CA ALA A 724 36.25 30.98 0.34
C ALA A 724 36.31 31.57 1.77
N PRO A 725 36.33 32.92 1.91
CA PRO A 725 36.50 33.60 3.20
C PRO A 725 35.22 33.62 4.05
N PHE A 726 34.57 32.47 4.22
CA PHE A 726 33.28 32.31 4.92
C PHE A 726 33.34 31.32 6.10
N ASP A 727 34.54 30.91 6.51
CA ASP A 727 34.75 30.04 7.69
C ASP A 727 34.02 28.69 7.67
N PHE A 728 33.71 28.15 6.48
CA PHE A 728 32.89 26.94 6.34
C PHE A 728 33.34 25.74 7.19
N THR A 729 34.65 25.58 7.39
CA THR A 729 35.24 24.45 8.14
C THR A 729 35.26 24.65 9.66
N THR A 730 34.96 25.87 10.14
CA THR A 730 34.93 26.19 11.57
C THR A 730 33.88 25.35 12.28
N GLN A 731 34.31 24.70 13.37
CA GLN A 731 33.48 23.82 14.18
C GLN A 731 33.02 24.55 15.44
N ASN A 732 31.72 24.52 15.69
CA ASN A 732 31.10 25.05 16.90
C ASN A 732 30.71 23.88 17.82
N ALA A 733 31.08 23.97 19.10
CA ALA A 733 30.82 22.89 20.07
C ALA A 733 29.32 22.77 20.39
N ILE A 734 28.83 21.53 20.43
CA ILE A 734 27.47 21.18 20.84
C ILE A 734 27.53 20.66 22.29
N SER A 735 26.93 21.39 23.22
CA SER A 735 26.90 21.02 24.64
C SER A 735 25.50 21.21 25.22
N PRO A 736 24.84 20.13 25.72
CA PRO A 736 25.29 18.74 25.68
C PRO A 736 25.28 18.17 24.25
N PRO A 737 26.06 17.11 23.94
CA PRO A 737 25.99 16.43 22.64
C PRO A 737 24.56 16.02 22.28
N PHE A 738 24.16 16.18 21.02
CA PHE A 738 22.80 15.91 20.55
C PHE A 738 22.84 14.93 19.37
N ASN A 739 22.03 13.86 19.43
CA ASN A 739 21.99 12.81 18.40
C ASN A 739 23.37 12.26 18.00
N GLY A 740 24.29 12.12 18.96
CA GLY A 740 25.65 11.63 18.73
C GLY A 740 26.63 12.68 18.18
N GLN A 741 26.21 13.94 18.05
CA GLN A 741 27.04 15.03 17.56
C GLN A 741 27.57 15.90 18.70
N SER A 742 28.88 16.16 18.68
CA SER A 742 29.57 17.05 19.63
C SER A 742 30.00 18.38 19.02
N SER A 743 29.89 18.55 17.70
CA SER A 743 30.14 19.80 17.00
C SER A 743 29.28 19.93 15.74
N ILE A 744 29.07 21.16 15.29
CA ILE A 744 28.43 21.51 14.02
C ILE A 744 29.33 22.46 13.24
N ALA A 745 29.47 22.23 11.93
CA ALA A 745 30.27 23.09 11.06
C ALA A 745 29.48 24.34 10.64
N VAL A 746 30.17 25.46 10.35
CA VAL A 746 29.52 26.63 9.74
C VAL A 746 28.86 26.28 8.40
N SER A 747 29.46 25.38 7.62
CA SER A 747 28.86 24.87 6.38
C SER A 747 27.50 24.21 6.60
N ASP A 748 27.32 23.47 7.70
CA ASP A 748 26.04 22.83 8.03
C ASP A 748 25.00 23.88 8.40
N LEU A 749 25.43 24.97 9.05
CA LEU A 749 24.56 26.10 9.44
C LEU A 749 24.15 26.97 8.25
N GLN A 750 25.00 27.11 7.22
CA GLN A 750 24.66 27.79 5.96
C GLN A 750 23.52 27.06 5.23
N LEU A 751 23.62 25.73 5.14
CA LEU A 751 22.61 24.87 4.51
C LEU A 751 21.43 24.51 5.43
N CYS A 752 21.54 24.80 6.73
CA CYS A 752 20.63 24.37 7.78
C CYS A 752 20.32 22.87 7.74
N ILE A 753 21.39 22.07 7.72
CA ILE A 753 21.36 20.60 7.71
C ILE A 753 21.89 20.01 9.01
N ASN A 754 22.06 18.69 9.04
CA ASN A 754 22.77 17.99 10.13
C ASN A 754 22.09 18.16 11.50
N ASN A 755 20.78 17.93 11.55
CA ASN A 755 19.90 18.10 12.72
C ASN A 755 19.69 19.54 13.21
N SER A 756 20.14 20.56 12.45
CA SER A 756 19.73 21.94 12.74
C SER A 756 18.22 22.14 12.57
N PHE A 757 17.68 23.17 13.20
CA PHE A 757 16.24 23.46 13.20
C PHE A 757 15.94 24.95 13.04
N SER A 758 14.73 25.31 12.61
CA SER A 758 14.32 26.72 12.51
C SER A 758 14.22 27.39 13.87
N ALA A 759 14.91 28.51 14.03
CA ALA A 759 14.83 29.41 15.18
C ALA A 759 13.44 30.01 15.44
N TYR A 760 12.49 29.90 14.50
CA TYR A 760 11.11 30.42 14.63
C TYR A 760 10.10 29.34 15.08
N THR A 761 10.54 28.10 15.31
CA THR A 761 9.66 27.02 15.77
C THR A 761 9.23 27.26 17.22
N ASP A 762 7.92 27.22 17.50
CA ASP A 762 7.34 27.39 18.85
C ASP A 762 6.46 26.18 19.26
N PRO A 763 6.77 25.49 20.39
CA PRO A 763 8.00 25.63 21.16
C PRO A 763 9.20 25.16 20.33
N ALA A 764 10.39 25.66 20.69
CA ALA A 764 11.62 25.09 20.17
C ALA A 764 11.61 23.56 20.40
N PRO A 765 12.10 22.75 19.45
CA PRO A 765 12.12 21.31 19.61
C PRO A 765 12.79 20.90 20.94
N THR A 766 12.06 20.16 21.77
CA THR A 766 12.47 19.85 23.14
C THR A 766 13.84 19.17 23.18
N GLY A 767 14.79 19.76 23.93
CA GLY A 767 16.12 19.18 24.16
C GLY A 767 17.15 19.46 23.07
N GLN A 768 16.84 20.27 22.05
CA GLN A 768 17.83 20.66 21.04
C GLN A 768 18.71 21.83 21.52
N PRO A 769 20.05 21.73 21.45
CA PRO A 769 20.95 22.80 21.83
C PRO A 769 20.78 24.05 20.94
N ALA A 770 20.82 25.25 21.53
CA ALA A 770 20.63 26.51 20.79
C ALA A 770 21.62 26.71 19.64
N VAL A 771 22.84 26.16 19.72
CA VAL A 771 23.84 26.21 18.63
C VAL A 771 23.35 25.55 17.33
N MET A 772 22.36 24.64 17.42
CA MET A 772 21.73 23.97 16.28
C MET A 772 20.58 24.80 15.68
N ALA A 773 20.21 25.92 16.30
CA ALA A 773 19.19 26.80 15.75
C ALA A 773 19.76 27.54 14.52
N CYS A 774 19.08 27.38 13.40
CA CYS A 774 19.33 28.10 12.17
C CYS A 774 18.30 29.20 11.99
N GLY A 775 18.77 30.35 11.53
CA GLY A 775 17.96 31.57 11.52
C GLY A 775 17.85 32.21 12.90
N GLY A 776 16.94 33.18 13.00
CA GLY A 776 16.63 33.84 14.28
C GLY A 776 17.18 35.25 14.37
N THR A 777 16.71 36.10 13.47
CA THR A 777 17.02 37.54 13.45
C THR A 777 15.74 38.34 13.30
N ASN A 778 15.71 39.53 13.91
CA ASN A 778 14.60 40.47 13.76
C ASN A 778 14.86 41.51 12.67
N TRP A 779 15.91 41.33 11.86
CA TRP A 779 16.24 42.17 10.70
C TRP A 779 16.17 43.68 10.99
N ALA A 780 16.69 44.09 12.16
CA ALA A 780 16.56 45.46 12.66
C ALA A 780 16.98 46.50 11.61
N GLY A 781 16.04 47.36 11.22
CA GLY A 781 16.27 48.42 10.22
C GLY A 781 16.18 47.97 8.75
N ILE A 782 15.84 46.71 8.47
CA ILE A 782 15.70 46.15 7.11
C ILE A 782 14.23 45.75 6.86
N THR A 783 13.74 44.78 7.61
CA THR A 783 12.35 44.31 7.58
C THR A 783 11.94 43.86 8.98
N THR A 784 10.65 43.73 9.25
CA THR A 784 10.18 43.18 10.53
C THR A 784 9.59 41.81 10.28
N PRO A 785 10.09 40.74 10.93
CA PRO A 785 9.54 39.42 10.74
C PRO A 785 8.09 39.36 11.25
N ALA A 786 7.26 38.54 10.59
CA ALA A 786 5.86 38.37 11.01
C ALA A 786 5.75 37.66 12.39
N VAL A 787 6.76 36.86 12.73
CA VAL A 787 6.87 36.11 13.98
C VAL A 787 8.27 36.34 14.55
N THR A 788 8.36 36.63 15.85
CA THR A 788 9.66 36.74 16.54
C THR A 788 10.28 35.36 16.70
N TYR A 789 11.60 35.26 16.56
CA TYR A 789 12.30 34.00 16.80
C TYR A 789 12.19 33.57 18.27
N THR A 790 12.19 32.26 18.51
CA THR A 790 12.10 31.64 19.84
C THR A 790 13.47 31.25 20.38
N THR A 791 14.38 30.81 19.51
CA THR A 791 15.73 30.36 19.89
C THR A 791 16.78 31.01 18.99
N GLN A 792 17.71 31.75 19.58
CA GLN A 792 18.81 32.34 18.83
C GLN A 792 19.99 31.37 18.74
N GLY A 793 20.45 31.08 17.52
CA GLY A 793 21.66 30.30 17.28
C GLY A 793 22.93 31.15 17.35
N PRO A 794 23.76 31.08 18.41
CA PRO A 794 24.92 31.96 18.55
C PRO A 794 25.97 31.77 17.44
N ALA A 795 26.19 30.53 16.99
CA ALA A 795 27.08 30.24 15.87
C ALA A 795 26.51 30.78 14.54
N TRP A 796 25.22 30.58 14.31
CA TRP A 796 24.55 31.07 13.10
C TRP A 796 24.57 32.61 13.02
N VAL A 797 24.29 33.30 14.12
CA VAL A 797 24.33 34.79 14.18
C VAL A 797 25.74 35.31 13.92
N LYS A 798 26.76 34.62 14.40
CA LYS A 798 28.16 35.04 14.24
C LYS A 798 28.66 34.78 12.81
N ASP A 799 28.42 33.58 12.28
CA ASP A 799 29.13 33.09 11.09
C ASP A 799 28.25 33.10 9.82
N VAL A 800 26.90 33.05 9.94
CA VAL A 800 25.98 32.99 8.78
C VAL A 800 25.32 34.35 8.51
N LEU A 801 24.71 34.99 9.53
CA LEU A 801 23.99 36.26 9.37
C LEU A 801 24.76 37.35 8.60
N PRO A 802 26.07 37.58 8.85
CA PRO A 802 26.84 38.56 8.07
C PRO A 802 26.79 38.28 6.56
N THR A 803 26.86 37.01 6.17
CA THR A 803 26.96 36.59 4.76
C THR A 803 25.69 36.79 3.94
N ILE A 804 24.55 37.03 4.59
CA ILE A 804 23.23 37.13 3.95
C ILE A 804 22.53 38.48 4.20
N THR A 805 23.03 39.33 5.10
CA THR A 805 22.35 40.59 5.46
C THR A 805 22.19 41.54 4.27
N TRP A 806 23.21 41.62 3.40
CA TRP A 806 23.16 42.44 2.18
C TRP A 806 22.14 41.92 1.16
N LEU A 807 21.84 40.62 1.13
CA LEU A 807 20.78 40.05 0.30
C LEU A 807 19.41 40.51 0.79
N LYS A 808 19.17 40.44 2.10
CA LYS A 808 17.90 40.89 2.70
C LYS A 808 17.71 42.40 2.55
N GLN A 809 18.78 43.19 2.55
CA GLN A 809 18.71 44.63 2.24
C GLN A 809 18.29 44.90 0.79
N ALA A 810 18.81 44.10 -0.15
CA ALA A 810 18.47 44.23 -1.57
C ALA A 810 17.01 43.81 -1.84
N CYS A 811 16.54 42.73 -1.19
CA CYS A 811 15.16 42.28 -1.26
C CYS A 811 14.61 41.93 0.14
N PRO A 812 14.00 42.90 0.86
CA PRO A 812 13.50 42.68 2.22
C PRO A 812 12.36 41.68 2.34
N THR A 813 11.66 41.38 1.25
CA THR A 813 10.55 40.42 1.18
C THR A 813 10.95 39.06 0.58
N CYS A 814 12.21 38.88 0.18
CA CYS A 814 12.71 37.62 -0.38
C CYS A 814 13.23 36.67 0.70
N TYR A 815 13.14 35.38 0.41
CA TYR A 815 13.70 34.29 1.20
C TYR A 815 15.22 34.21 0.94
N THR A 816 16.04 34.38 1.98
CA THR A 816 17.50 34.59 1.86
C THR A 816 18.36 33.47 2.43
N TYR A 817 17.78 32.60 3.26
CA TYR A 817 18.44 31.41 3.82
C TYR A 817 17.40 30.32 4.14
N PRO A 818 17.79 29.04 4.30
CA PRO A 818 16.84 28.00 4.68
C PRO A 818 16.24 28.26 6.06
N PHE A 819 14.92 28.12 6.20
CA PHE A 819 14.18 28.53 7.40
C PHE A 819 14.17 30.04 7.67
N ASP A 820 14.25 30.88 6.62
CA ASP A 820 13.99 32.32 6.74
C ASP A 820 12.64 32.59 7.41
N ASP A 821 12.54 33.78 7.96
CA ASP A 821 11.38 34.22 8.71
C ASP A 821 10.15 34.38 7.80
N MET A 822 8.96 34.36 8.41
CA MET A 822 7.69 34.42 7.70
C MET A 822 7.46 35.73 6.91
N SER A 823 8.35 36.74 7.00
CA SER A 823 8.28 37.92 6.12
C SER A 823 8.55 37.63 4.65
N SER A 824 8.92 36.39 4.34
CA SER A 824 9.31 35.95 3.01
C SER A 824 8.43 34.84 2.44
N THR A 825 7.32 34.48 3.10
CA THR A 825 6.33 33.53 2.58
C THR A 825 4.98 34.20 2.47
N PHE A 826 4.41 34.18 1.27
CA PHE A 826 3.14 34.81 0.96
C PHE A 826 2.08 33.75 0.70
N THR A 827 0.83 34.12 0.98
CA THR A 827 -0.32 33.25 0.74
C THR A 827 -1.39 34.01 -0.01
N CYS A 828 -2.10 33.37 -0.94
CA CYS A 828 -3.24 34.01 -1.59
C CYS A 828 -4.30 32.99 -2.02
N GLU A 829 -5.55 33.41 -1.94
CA GLU A 829 -6.69 32.67 -2.46
C GLU A 829 -7.69 33.65 -3.06
N LYS A 830 -8.40 33.18 -4.08
CA LYS A 830 -9.64 33.79 -4.54
C LYS A 830 -10.81 33.15 -3.78
N ASP A 831 -11.94 33.86 -3.65
CA ASP A 831 -13.11 33.44 -2.85
C ASP A 831 -13.54 31.97 -3.10
N LEU A 832 -13.07 31.09 -2.21
CA LEU A 832 -13.31 29.64 -2.26
C LEU A 832 -14.78 29.28 -2.08
N ILE A 833 -15.55 30.13 -1.39
CA ILE A 833 -16.97 29.90 -1.11
C ILE A 833 -17.79 30.13 -2.38
N GLN A 834 -17.42 31.14 -3.16
CA GLN A 834 -18.09 31.48 -4.41
C GLN A 834 -17.63 30.58 -5.58
N ASP A 835 -16.33 30.33 -5.70
CA ASP A 835 -15.74 29.72 -6.90
C ASP A 835 -15.57 28.18 -6.78
N GLY A 836 -15.66 27.62 -5.57
CA GLY A 836 -15.54 26.18 -5.32
C GLY A 836 -14.13 25.61 -5.52
N SER A 837 -13.19 26.38 -6.09
CA SER A 837 -11.76 26.08 -6.21
C SER A 837 -10.93 27.37 -6.25
N ASN A 838 -9.70 27.32 -5.75
CA ASN A 838 -8.76 28.43 -5.86
C ASN A 838 -8.18 28.46 -7.28
N ASN A 839 -8.57 29.50 -8.02
CA ASN A 839 -8.12 29.76 -9.39
C ASN A 839 -7.40 31.12 -9.49
N GLN A 840 -6.70 31.52 -8.43
CA GLN A 840 -5.98 32.79 -8.39
C GLN A 840 -4.91 32.86 -9.49
N ASN A 841 -4.97 33.91 -10.31
CA ASN A 841 -3.98 34.24 -11.34
C ASN A 841 -2.80 34.99 -10.73
N TYR A 842 -1.62 34.81 -11.31
CA TYR A 842 -0.39 35.45 -10.85
C TYR A 842 0.40 36.09 -11.98
N THR A 843 1.21 37.08 -11.61
CA THR A 843 2.15 37.75 -12.49
C THR A 843 3.55 37.67 -11.88
N ILE A 844 4.53 37.30 -12.70
CA ILE A 844 5.96 37.34 -12.41
C ILE A 844 6.61 38.38 -13.34
N ARG A 845 7.17 39.44 -12.76
CA ARG A 845 7.92 40.47 -13.48
C ARG A 845 9.42 40.25 -13.29
N ILE A 846 10.17 40.45 -14.37
CA ILE A 846 11.61 40.19 -14.43
C ILE A 846 12.30 41.51 -14.72
N SER A 847 13.22 41.93 -13.86
CA SER A 847 13.97 43.18 -14.01
C SER A 847 15.46 42.93 -13.85
N ASN A 848 16.30 43.79 -14.44
CA ASN A 848 17.73 43.75 -14.15
C ASN A 848 17.98 44.04 -12.66
N THR A 849 19.05 43.47 -12.11
CA THR A 849 19.59 43.87 -10.81
C THR A 849 20.30 45.22 -10.94
N SER A 850 20.39 45.96 -9.85
CA SER A 850 21.08 47.25 -9.80
C SER A 850 22.46 47.03 -9.19
N ASP A 851 23.39 46.51 -9.99
CA ASP A 851 24.67 46.03 -9.47
C ASP A 851 25.61 47.18 -9.09
N THR A 852 26.13 47.13 -7.86
CA THR A 852 27.15 48.06 -7.37
C THR A 852 28.45 47.31 -7.10
N PHE A 853 29.45 47.55 -7.95
CA PHE A 853 30.79 46.95 -7.88
C PHE A 853 31.86 47.88 -7.28
N ASN A 854 31.43 48.94 -6.60
CA ASN A 854 32.32 49.93 -5.99
C ASN A 854 32.96 49.45 -4.69
#